data_AF-A0A2I0I7W9-F1
#
_entry.id   AF-A0A2I0I7W9-F1
#
_cell.length_a   1.000
_cell.length_b   1.000
_cell.length_c   1.000
_cell.angle_alpha   90.00
_cell.angle_beta   90.00
_cell.angle_gamma   90.00
#
_symmetry.space_group_name_H-M   'P 1'
#
loop_
_entity.id
_entity.type
_entity.pdbx_description
1 polymer ?
#
loop_
_entity_poly.entity_id
_entity_poly.type
_entity_poly.pdbx_seq_one_letter_code
_entity_poly.pdbx_strand_id
1 'polypeptide(L)'
;MEGLLWRVLPLLALLSSLLLYSYFSGFKTSHNDCSLLPYSHYWIRSKRIVTPEGVIAGAVEVKGRNITSVVKEEDWQGISKGERVLDYGEAVVMPGLIDVHAHLDDPGRSDWEGFPSGTKAAAAGGITTLVDMPLNNFPSTVSTETLELKAVHEEKFEFPSHGTPSPGRYEPPTEDATSSDSVKTDILPPFVSSIPEISIPKDEKEEEDSKEATTQLAADNGDSDTMVEDGKPSPLAGTNVMNVILVAAECAPWIKTGGLGDVAGSLPKALARRGHQVMVVVPRHGNYAEPQETGIRKSYRVDGQDIEVTYFQAYIDGVDFVFIDAHVFRHLENNIYGGNQLDILKRMIKAAEKNIYVDVGFWGGLVPDNAYNSSALEALLQAGVLGLKSFMCPSGIDDFPMTDASHIKEGLSVLAKYRRPLLVHAEVQLDSISMPDLDGDDPRSYYTYLKSRPPLMEEGAIRELLTVSKDTRPGGRSEGAHLHVVHLSDASSSLELIEEAKRNGESVTVETCPHYLAFSAEDIQDGDTRFKCAPPIRDAANKEKLWEALMAGKIDMLSSDHSPTVPELKLLRDGNFLRAWGGISSLQFVLPVTWTYGRKYGLTLEQMAHWWSKRPAELAGQRLKGAIVTGNYADIVVWDPDTEFYLDDNYPVFIKHP
;
A
#
# COMPACT_ATOMS: atom_id res chain seq x y z
N MET A 1 -16.36 69.67 21.98
CA MET A 1 -15.76 68.77 20.96
C MET A 1 -14.74 67.79 21.53
N GLU A 2 -14.14 68.04 22.69
CA GLU A 2 -13.11 67.15 23.27
C GLU A 2 -13.64 65.81 23.80
N GLY A 3 -14.84 65.77 24.41
CA GLY A 3 -15.38 64.54 25.00
C GLY A 3 -15.74 63.43 23.99
N LEU A 4 -15.98 63.79 22.72
CA LEU A 4 -16.26 62.81 21.66
C LEU A 4 -14.95 62.23 21.09
N LEU A 5 -13.90 63.04 20.99
CA LEU A 5 -12.58 62.60 20.49
C LEU A 5 -11.97 61.50 21.38
N TRP A 6 -12.04 61.67 22.70
CA TRP A 6 -11.50 60.69 23.67
C TRP A 6 -12.25 59.36 23.72
N ARG A 7 -13.50 59.31 23.23
CA ARG A 7 -14.29 58.07 23.12
C ARG A 7 -14.07 57.35 21.80
N VAL A 8 -13.69 58.07 20.74
CA VAL A 8 -13.48 57.50 19.40
C VAL A 8 -12.06 56.97 19.21
N LEU A 9 -11.06 57.56 19.88
CA LEU A 9 -9.66 57.10 19.82
C LEU A 9 -9.44 55.63 20.25
N PRO A 10 -10.02 55.14 21.37
CA PRO A 10 -9.92 53.72 21.73
C PRO A 10 -10.62 52.80 20.73
N LEU A 11 -11.75 53.26 20.16
CA LEU A 11 -12.49 52.53 19.13
C LEU A 11 -11.72 52.41 17.83
N LEU A 12 -11.02 53.48 17.40
CA LEU A 12 -10.12 53.45 16.25
C LEU A 12 -8.89 52.57 16.48
N ALA A 13 -8.33 52.58 17.70
CA ALA A 13 -7.26 51.67 18.10
C ALA A 13 -7.73 50.21 18.09
N LEU A 14 -8.96 49.94 18.56
CA LEU A 14 -9.58 48.61 18.50
C LEU A 14 -9.85 48.19 17.06
N LEU A 15 -10.38 49.08 16.21
CA LEU A 15 -10.67 48.79 14.81
C LEU A 15 -9.38 48.55 14.00
N SER A 16 -8.35 49.35 14.22
CA SER A 16 -7.03 49.17 13.60
C SER A 16 -6.33 47.91 14.11
N SER A 17 -6.46 47.59 15.40
CA SER A 17 -5.99 46.32 15.96
C SER A 17 -6.78 45.12 15.44
N LEU A 18 -8.09 45.27 15.21
CA LEU A 18 -8.93 44.23 14.60
C LEU A 18 -8.58 44.06 13.12
N LEU A 19 -8.33 45.14 12.37
CA LEU A 19 -7.91 45.09 10.97
C LEU A 19 -6.49 44.54 10.83
N LEU A 20 -5.56 44.92 11.71
CA LEU A 20 -4.21 44.33 11.78
C LEU A 20 -4.28 42.87 12.20
N TYR A 21 -5.08 42.53 13.21
CA TYR A 21 -5.33 41.16 13.59
C TYR A 21 -5.96 40.40 12.42
N SER A 22 -6.93 40.94 11.68
CA SER A 22 -7.53 40.30 10.49
C SER A 22 -6.54 40.16 9.33
N TYR A 23 -5.65 41.13 9.14
CA TYR A 23 -4.62 41.12 8.11
C TYR A 23 -3.50 40.12 8.42
N PHE A 24 -3.11 40.00 9.70
CA PHE A 24 -2.10 39.03 10.17
C PHE A 24 -2.69 37.65 10.52
N SER A 25 -3.97 37.55 10.88
CA SER A 25 -4.71 36.29 11.11
C SER A 25 -5.42 35.77 9.86
N GLY A 26 -5.52 36.59 8.80
CA GLY A 26 -5.83 36.16 7.43
C GLY A 26 -4.76 35.25 6.81
N PHE A 27 -3.66 35.01 7.53
CA PHE A 27 -2.67 33.97 7.26
C PHE A 27 -2.63 32.90 8.36
N LYS A 28 -3.76 32.60 9.01
CA LYS A 28 -3.99 31.19 9.32
C LYS A 28 -4.36 30.53 8.00
N THR A 29 -3.35 30.09 7.28
CA THR A 29 -3.52 28.95 6.39
C THR A 29 -4.26 27.92 7.22
N SER A 30 -5.53 27.64 6.89
CA SER A 30 -5.94 26.27 7.10
C SER A 30 -4.96 25.52 6.21
N HIS A 31 -4.01 24.84 6.84
CA HIS A 31 -3.37 23.73 6.18
C HIS A 31 -4.52 22.76 5.89
N ASN A 32 -5.23 22.99 4.78
CA ASN A 32 -5.87 21.90 4.10
C ASN A 32 -4.69 21.14 3.53
N ASP A 33 -4.27 20.10 4.24
CA ASP A 33 -3.06 19.29 4.03
C ASP A 33 -2.99 18.57 2.66
N CYS A 34 -3.82 18.97 1.69
CA CYS A 34 -3.93 18.35 0.36
C CYS A 34 -3.02 18.98 -0.71
N SER A 35 -2.12 19.92 -0.37
CA SER A 35 -1.19 20.49 -1.35
C SER A 35 0.22 20.62 -0.80
N LEU A 36 1.21 20.14 -1.57
CA LEU A 36 2.63 20.42 -1.34
C LEU A 36 2.95 21.93 -1.42
N LEU A 37 2.03 22.71 -2.02
CA LEU A 37 2.15 24.15 -2.13
C LEU A 37 1.44 24.83 -0.95
N PRO A 38 2.01 25.91 -0.38
CA PRO A 38 1.41 26.62 0.76
C PRO A 38 0.22 27.50 0.38
N TYR A 39 -0.40 27.26 -0.78
CA TYR A 39 -1.42 28.11 -1.38
C TYR A 39 -2.73 27.35 -1.57
N SER A 40 -3.85 27.93 -1.11
CA SER A 40 -5.18 27.39 -1.35
C SER A 40 -5.82 27.91 -2.65
N HIS A 41 -5.25 28.91 -3.30
CA HIS A 41 -5.69 29.40 -4.60
C HIS A 41 -4.49 29.90 -5.40
N TYR A 42 -4.29 29.33 -6.57
CA TYR A 42 -3.20 29.68 -7.48
C TYR A 42 -3.53 29.24 -8.90
N TRP A 43 -2.75 29.73 -9.85
CA TRP A 43 -2.76 29.32 -11.24
C TRP A 43 -1.46 28.62 -11.60
N ILE A 44 -1.53 27.56 -12.40
CA ILE A 44 -0.39 26.89 -13.03
C ILE A 44 -0.38 27.29 -14.50
N ARG A 45 0.73 27.86 -15.00
CA ARG A 45 0.88 28.25 -16.41
C ARG A 45 1.97 27.41 -17.07
N SER A 46 1.73 26.97 -18.31
CA SER A 46 2.71 26.26 -19.13
C SER A 46 2.33 26.36 -20.62
N LYS A 47 3.31 26.15 -21.50
CA LYS A 47 3.13 25.95 -22.95
C LYS A 47 2.64 24.54 -23.32
N ARG A 48 2.76 23.57 -22.42
CA ARG A 48 2.44 22.14 -22.61
C ARG A 48 1.50 21.62 -21.51
N ILE A 49 0.25 22.07 -21.48
CA ILE A 49 -0.80 21.54 -20.61
C ILE A 49 -1.56 20.43 -21.33
N VAL A 50 -1.57 19.22 -20.80
CA VAL A 50 -2.27 18.07 -21.38
C VAL A 50 -3.73 18.05 -20.89
N THR A 51 -4.68 18.30 -21.79
CA THR A 51 -6.12 18.21 -21.52
C THR A 51 -6.77 17.09 -22.34
N PRO A 52 -8.03 16.70 -22.08
CA PRO A 52 -8.73 15.72 -22.92
C PRO A 52 -8.88 16.15 -24.39
N GLU A 53 -8.80 17.44 -24.69
CA GLU A 53 -8.88 18.01 -26.04
C GLU A 53 -7.52 18.10 -26.74
N GLY A 54 -6.42 17.77 -26.06
CA GLY A 54 -5.06 17.79 -26.57
C GLY A 54 -4.12 18.67 -25.73
N VAL A 55 -2.89 18.87 -26.21
CA VAL A 55 -1.91 19.75 -25.57
C VAL A 55 -2.18 21.21 -25.92
N ILE A 56 -2.30 22.07 -24.90
CA ILE A 56 -2.51 23.52 -25.06
C ILE A 56 -1.44 24.33 -24.32
N ALA A 57 -1.16 25.53 -24.83
CA ALA A 57 -0.51 26.58 -24.06
C ALA A 57 -1.58 27.38 -23.30
N GLY A 58 -1.39 27.62 -22.01
CA GLY A 58 -2.44 28.26 -21.20
C GLY A 58 -2.17 28.25 -19.70
N ALA A 59 -3.25 28.26 -18.92
CA ALA A 59 -3.20 28.18 -17.47
C ALA A 59 -4.34 27.33 -16.89
N VAL A 60 -4.08 26.74 -15.71
CA VAL A 60 -5.01 25.96 -14.91
C VAL A 60 -5.22 26.67 -13.56
N GLU A 61 -6.46 27.00 -13.21
CA GLU A 61 -6.80 27.54 -11.90
C GLU A 61 -7.04 26.40 -10.91
N VAL A 62 -6.36 26.47 -9.77
CA VAL A 62 -6.56 25.55 -8.66
C VAL A 62 -7.11 26.33 -7.47
N LYS A 63 -8.24 25.88 -6.92
CA LYS A 63 -8.84 26.38 -5.67
C LYS A 63 -9.10 25.21 -4.72
N GLY A 64 -8.46 25.25 -3.56
CA GLY A 64 -8.43 24.16 -2.60
C GLY A 64 -7.83 22.91 -3.25
N ARG A 65 -8.65 21.87 -3.36
CA ARG A 65 -8.28 20.58 -3.96
C ARG A 65 -8.73 20.42 -5.41
N ASN A 66 -9.41 21.41 -6.00
CA ASN A 66 -10.08 21.27 -7.29
C ASN A 66 -9.48 22.18 -8.36
N ILE A 67 -9.55 21.70 -9.60
CA ILE A 67 -9.38 22.52 -10.79
C ILE A 67 -10.68 23.30 -11.03
N THR A 68 -10.61 24.63 -11.06
CA THR A 68 -11.80 25.49 -11.25
C THR A 68 -11.88 26.15 -12.62
N SER A 69 -10.77 26.20 -13.34
CA SER A 69 -10.72 26.75 -14.69
C SER A 69 -9.52 26.19 -15.45
N VAL A 70 -9.69 26.01 -16.76
CA VAL A 70 -8.61 25.72 -17.71
C VAL A 70 -8.79 26.68 -18.87
N VAL A 71 -7.76 27.47 -19.17
CA VAL A 71 -7.84 28.58 -20.12
C VAL A 71 -6.66 28.53 -21.08
N LYS A 72 -6.94 28.72 -22.37
CA LYS A 72 -5.89 28.85 -23.38
C LYS A 72 -5.19 30.19 -23.24
N GLU A 73 -3.95 30.26 -23.69
CA GLU A 73 -3.13 31.47 -23.63
C GLU A 73 -3.77 32.66 -24.37
N GLU A 74 -4.47 32.41 -25.47
CA GLU A 74 -5.20 33.43 -26.23
C GLU A 74 -6.40 34.03 -25.48
N ASP A 75 -7.00 33.25 -24.57
CA ASP A 75 -8.15 33.67 -23.75
C ASP A 75 -7.71 34.20 -22.37
N TRP A 76 -6.40 34.18 -22.08
CA TRP A 76 -5.85 34.61 -20.80
C TRP A 76 -5.83 36.14 -20.67
N GLN A 77 -6.76 36.69 -19.89
CA GLN A 77 -6.85 38.14 -19.66
C GLN A 77 -5.92 38.66 -18.54
N GLY A 78 -4.99 37.83 -18.08
CA GLY A 78 -4.19 38.09 -16.88
C GLY A 78 -4.96 37.75 -15.60
N ILE A 79 -4.26 37.88 -14.47
CA ILE A 79 -4.83 37.58 -13.15
C ILE A 79 -5.32 38.84 -12.43
N SER A 80 -6.29 38.66 -11.53
CA SER A 80 -6.70 39.70 -10.61
C SER A 80 -5.58 40.02 -9.61
N LYS A 81 -5.53 41.26 -9.13
CA LYS A 81 -4.50 41.72 -8.19
C LYS A 81 -4.56 40.90 -6.89
N GLY A 82 -3.55 40.05 -6.65
CA GLY A 82 -3.45 39.19 -5.45
C GLY A 82 -3.48 37.70 -5.73
N GLU A 83 -3.80 37.27 -6.95
CA GLU A 83 -3.73 35.85 -7.34
C GLU A 83 -2.28 35.43 -7.60
N ARG A 84 -1.96 34.16 -7.30
CA ARG A 84 -0.61 33.59 -7.48
C ARG A 84 -0.55 32.85 -8.81
N VAL A 85 0.50 33.07 -9.59
CA VAL A 85 0.79 32.30 -10.81
C VAL A 85 2.11 31.57 -10.64
N LEU A 86 2.10 30.27 -10.89
CA LEU A 86 3.25 29.40 -11.00
C LEU A 86 3.50 29.15 -12.49
N ASP A 87 4.46 29.85 -13.07
CA ASP A 87 4.80 29.75 -14.49
C ASP A 87 5.93 28.73 -14.68
N TYR A 88 5.61 27.61 -15.33
CA TYR A 88 6.54 26.53 -15.62
C TYR A 88 7.10 26.58 -17.05
N GLY A 89 6.80 27.65 -17.80
CA GLY A 89 7.35 27.87 -19.14
C GLY A 89 7.05 26.70 -20.07
N GLU A 90 8.11 26.01 -20.49
CA GLU A 90 8.00 24.86 -21.38
C GLU A 90 7.70 23.55 -20.63
N ALA A 91 7.81 23.43 -19.31
CA ALA A 91 7.61 22.12 -18.65
C ALA A 91 6.20 21.56 -18.89
N VAL A 92 6.06 20.24 -18.97
CA VAL A 92 4.76 19.58 -19.17
C VAL A 92 3.95 19.66 -17.89
N VAL A 93 2.69 20.05 -18.00
CA VAL A 93 1.68 20.01 -16.94
C VAL A 93 0.63 19.00 -17.37
N MET A 94 0.53 17.87 -16.68
CA MET A 94 -0.40 16.81 -17.04
C MET A 94 -1.09 16.26 -15.78
N PRO A 95 -2.21 15.51 -15.93
CA PRO A 95 -2.82 14.84 -14.78
C PRO A 95 -1.77 13.99 -14.07
N GLY A 96 -1.79 13.98 -12.74
CA GLY A 96 -0.94 13.11 -11.95
C GLY A 96 -1.14 11.65 -12.36
N LEU A 97 -0.07 10.86 -12.32
CA LEU A 97 -0.15 9.45 -12.66
C LEU A 97 -0.95 8.71 -11.57
N ILE A 98 -1.67 7.69 -11.99
CA ILE A 98 -2.46 6.81 -11.13
C ILE A 98 -1.96 5.40 -11.37
N ASP A 99 -1.38 4.81 -10.34
CA ASP A 99 -0.87 3.45 -10.42
C ASP A 99 -1.83 2.49 -9.71
N VAL A 100 -2.47 1.64 -10.49
CA VAL A 100 -3.47 0.67 -10.03
C VAL A 100 -2.84 -0.65 -9.59
N HIS A 101 -1.52 -0.81 -9.68
CA HIS A 101 -0.83 -2.05 -9.36
C HIS A 101 0.46 -1.79 -8.60
N ALA A 102 0.33 -1.59 -7.29
CA ALA A 102 1.46 -1.48 -6.38
C ALA A 102 1.24 -2.36 -5.14
N HIS A 103 2.32 -2.86 -4.57
CA HIS A 103 2.37 -3.60 -3.33
C HIS A 103 3.17 -2.80 -2.30
N LEU A 104 2.49 -2.23 -1.31
CA LEU A 104 3.10 -1.47 -0.22
C LEU A 104 3.35 -2.33 1.02
N ASP A 105 2.81 -3.55 1.05
CA ASP A 105 3.13 -4.63 2.00
C ASP A 105 2.81 -4.34 3.49
N ASP A 106 2.11 -3.24 3.76
CA ASP A 106 1.68 -2.79 5.08
C ASP A 106 0.20 -3.17 5.29
N PRO A 107 -0.19 -3.77 6.43
CA PRO A 107 0.60 -4.14 7.61
C PRO A 107 1.37 -5.46 7.47
N GLY A 108 2.24 -5.73 8.43
CA GLY A 108 2.86 -7.04 8.65
C GLY A 108 4.17 -7.28 7.90
N ARG A 109 4.29 -6.76 6.67
CA ARG A 109 5.55 -6.76 5.90
C ARG A 109 5.97 -5.34 5.52
N SER A 110 5.64 -4.36 6.34
CA SER A 110 5.98 -2.94 6.14
C SER A 110 7.49 -2.68 6.00
N ASP A 111 8.34 -3.66 6.35
CA ASP A 111 9.79 -3.62 6.08
C ASP A 111 10.18 -3.87 4.63
N TRP A 112 9.29 -4.38 3.79
CA TRP A 112 9.50 -4.53 2.35
C TRP A 112 9.36 -3.19 1.63
N GLU A 113 8.38 -2.37 2.02
CA GLU A 113 8.20 -0.98 1.58
C GLU A 113 7.51 -0.16 2.68
N GLY A 114 6.20 -0.33 2.85
CA GLY A 114 5.37 0.46 3.76
C GLY A 114 4.78 1.71 3.09
N PHE A 115 3.62 2.16 3.58
CA PHE A 115 2.96 3.37 3.04
C PHE A 115 3.88 4.60 3.00
N PRO A 116 4.72 4.89 4.02
CA PRO A 116 5.55 6.08 4.03
C PRO A 116 6.56 6.20 2.88
N SER A 117 7.35 5.17 2.62
CA SER A 117 8.37 5.20 1.56
C SER A 117 7.73 5.00 0.19
N GLY A 118 6.77 4.08 0.06
CA GLY A 118 6.07 3.84 -1.20
C GLY A 118 5.32 5.06 -1.73
N THR A 119 4.53 5.73 -0.88
CA THR A 119 3.81 6.96 -1.30
C THR A 119 4.77 8.12 -1.59
N LYS A 120 5.91 8.19 -0.89
CA LYS A 120 6.96 9.17 -1.17
C LYS A 120 7.66 8.91 -2.51
N ALA A 121 7.96 7.64 -2.82
CA ALA A 121 8.50 7.21 -4.10
C ALA A 121 7.52 7.50 -5.24
N ALA A 122 6.24 7.22 -5.01
CA ALA A 122 5.16 7.56 -5.94
C ALA A 122 5.12 9.07 -6.23
N ALA A 123 5.11 9.93 -5.19
CA ALA A 123 5.15 11.37 -5.36
C ALA A 123 6.37 11.85 -6.17
N ALA A 124 7.55 11.29 -5.88
CA ALA A 124 8.78 11.61 -6.61
C ALA A 124 8.75 11.16 -8.08
N GLY A 125 8.01 10.09 -8.39
CA GLY A 125 7.77 9.59 -9.75
C GLY A 125 6.64 10.28 -10.51
N GLY A 126 5.96 11.27 -9.89
CA GLY A 126 4.83 11.97 -10.48
C GLY A 126 3.48 11.25 -10.34
N ILE A 127 3.43 10.16 -9.58
CA ILE A 127 2.20 9.46 -9.21
C ILE A 127 1.53 10.25 -8.09
N THR A 128 0.24 10.51 -8.23
CA THR A 128 -0.58 11.22 -7.24
C THR A 128 -1.66 10.34 -6.64
N THR A 129 -1.84 9.12 -7.15
CA THR A 129 -2.77 8.14 -6.58
C THR A 129 -2.23 6.72 -6.78
N LEU A 130 -2.22 5.94 -5.70
CA LEU A 130 -1.92 4.51 -5.72
C LEU A 130 -3.21 3.73 -5.49
N VAL A 131 -3.32 2.52 -6.02
CA VAL A 131 -4.29 1.52 -5.56
C VAL A 131 -3.53 0.28 -5.13
N ASP A 132 -3.44 0.10 -3.81
CA ASP A 132 -2.60 -0.92 -3.21
C ASP A 132 -3.24 -2.31 -3.28
N MET A 133 -2.43 -3.29 -3.67
CA MET A 133 -2.82 -4.69 -3.85
C MET A 133 -3.12 -5.38 -2.52
N PRO A 134 -4.00 -6.40 -2.47
CA PRO A 134 -4.49 -6.99 -1.23
C PRO A 134 -3.57 -8.08 -0.63
N LEU A 135 -2.36 -8.26 -1.18
CA LEU A 135 -1.46 -9.35 -0.81
C LEU A 135 -0.05 -8.82 -0.59
N ASN A 136 0.81 -9.70 -0.07
CA ASN A 136 2.12 -9.44 0.53
C ASN A 136 2.03 -8.67 1.86
N ASN A 137 1.06 -7.78 2.06
CA ASN A 137 0.66 -7.40 3.42
C ASN A 137 0.18 -8.65 4.18
N PHE A 138 0.43 -8.69 5.49
CA PHE A 138 0.05 -9.78 6.36
C PHE A 138 -0.74 -9.27 7.58
N PRO A 139 -1.98 -9.76 7.80
CA PRO A 139 -2.72 -10.66 6.91
C PRO A 139 -3.14 -9.98 5.60
N SER A 140 -3.29 -10.76 4.53
CA SER A 140 -3.83 -10.31 3.24
C SER A 140 -5.25 -9.73 3.37
N THR A 141 -5.59 -8.75 2.52
CA THR A 141 -6.83 -7.96 2.57
C THR A 141 -8.01 -8.71 1.94
N VAL A 142 -8.44 -9.81 2.56
CA VAL A 142 -9.51 -10.70 2.07
C VAL A 142 -10.84 -10.57 2.83
N SER A 143 -10.90 -9.66 3.80
CA SER A 143 -12.08 -9.38 4.64
C SER A 143 -12.15 -7.91 5.08
N THR A 144 -13.29 -7.48 5.61
CA THR A 144 -13.46 -6.13 6.15
C THR A 144 -12.51 -5.83 7.30
N GLU A 145 -12.22 -6.81 8.15
CA GLU A 145 -11.31 -6.67 9.28
C GLU A 145 -9.86 -6.47 8.81
N THR A 146 -9.44 -7.22 7.79
CA THR A 146 -8.09 -7.08 7.20
C THR A 146 -7.95 -5.81 6.37
N LEU A 147 -9.04 -5.31 5.79
CA LEU A 147 -9.07 -3.96 5.20
C LEU A 147 -8.98 -2.88 6.25
N GLU A 148 -9.74 -2.96 7.35
CA GLU A 148 -9.66 -1.98 8.44
C GLU A 148 -8.25 -1.92 9.04
N LEU A 149 -7.58 -3.07 9.21
CA LEU A 149 -6.18 -3.13 9.63
C LEU A 149 -5.25 -2.32 8.72
N LYS A 150 -5.53 -2.33 7.42
CA LYS A 150 -4.74 -1.66 6.39
C LYS A 150 -5.10 -0.18 6.23
N ALA A 151 -6.39 0.13 6.28
CA ALA A 151 -6.95 1.46 6.00
C ALA A 151 -6.91 2.42 7.19
N VAL A 152 -6.53 2.00 8.40
CA VAL A 152 -6.33 2.94 9.52
C VAL A 152 -5.20 3.96 9.22
N HIS A 153 -4.46 3.80 8.12
CA HIS A 153 -3.54 4.80 7.59
C HIS A 153 -4.22 5.97 6.85
N GLU A 154 -5.48 5.87 6.41
CA GLU A 154 -6.20 6.96 5.74
C GLU A 154 -7.23 7.64 6.65
N GLU A 155 -7.32 8.97 6.56
CA GLU A 155 -8.48 9.70 7.07
C GLU A 155 -9.76 9.06 6.50
N LYS A 156 -10.73 8.75 7.37
CA LYS A 156 -12.09 8.40 6.93
C LYS A 156 -12.67 9.56 6.11
N PHE A 157 -12.57 9.46 4.79
CA PHE A 157 -13.37 10.25 3.88
C PHE A 157 -14.83 9.81 4.01
N GLU A 158 -15.65 10.63 4.65
CA GLU A 158 -17.10 10.45 4.62
C GLU A 158 -17.58 10.66 3.18
N PHE A 159 -17.94 9.57 2.51
CA PHE A 159 -18.75 9.64 1.30
C PHE A 159 -20.10 10.27 1.64
N PRO A 160 -20.58 11.28 0.89
CA PRO A 160 -21.95 11.73 1.02
C PRO A 160 -22.87 10.55 0.73
N SER A 161 -23.66 10.14 1.73
CA SER A 161 -24.76 9.20 1.52
C SER A 161 -25.76 9.85 0.57
N HIS A 162 -25.66 9.57 -0.73
CA HIS A 162 -26.69 9.97 -1.66
C HIS A 162 -27.92 9.12 -1.41
N GLY A 163 -28.92 9.75 -0.77
CA GLY A 163 -30.28 9.25 -0.76
C GLY A 163 -30.71 8.92 -2.18
N THR A 164 -31.23 7.71 -2.34
CA THR A 164 -31.85 7.22 -3.56
C THR A 164 -32.80 8.28 -4.15
N PRO A 165 -32.56 8.79 -5.36
CA PRO A 165 -33.57 9.58 -6.06
C PRO A 165 -34.70 8.64 -6.47
N SER A 166 -35.91 8.94 -6.01
CA SER A 166 -37.13 8.30 -6.50
C SER A 166 -37.16 8.37 -8.04
N PRO A 167 -37.45 7.27 -8.76
CA PRO A 167 -37.46 7.29 -10.21
C PRO A 167 -38.63 8.14 -10.73
N GLY A 168 -38.30 9.28 -11.32
CA GLY A 168 -39.22 10.06 -12.14
C GLY A 168 -39.56 9.30 -13.42
N ARG A 169 -40.86 9.15 -13.69
CA ARG A 169 -41.42 8.46 -14.85
C ARG A 169 -40.94 9.10 -16.16
N TYR A 170 -40.35 8.28 -17.02
CA TYR A 170 -40.35 8.48 -18.47
C TYR A 170 -41.47 7.57 -19.01
N GLU A 171 -42.53 8.15 -19.58
CA GLU A 171 -43.65 7.41 -20.18
C GLU A 171 -43.42 7.21 -21.69
N PRO A 172 -43.43 5.97 -22.19
CA PRO A 172 -43.77 5.66 -23.57
C PRO A 172 -45.24 5.20 -23.69
N PRO A 173 -45.82 5.22 -24.90
CA PRO A 173 -47.26 5.23 -25.10
C PRO A 173 -47.98 3.89 -24.85
N THR A 174 -49.25 4.06 -24.52
CA THR A 174 -50.31 3.12 -24.15
C THR A 174 -50.55 1.96 -25.12
N GLU A 175 -50.81 0.76 -24.57
CA GLU A 175 -51.84 -0.16 -25.05
C GLU A 175 -52.24 -1.18 -23.96
N ASP A 176 -53.50 -1.60 -24.01
CA ASP A 176 -54.34 -2.23 -22.99
C ASP A 176 -53.89 -3.60 -22.43
N ALA A 177 -54.22 -3.89 -21.15
CA ALA A 177 -55.06 -5.03 -20.72
C ALA A 177 -54.94 -5.38 -19.21
N THR A 178 -56.05 -5.13 -18.49
CA THR A 178 -56.74 -5.99 -17.49
C THR A 178 -56.01 -6.73 -16.33
N SER A 179 -56.43 -6.37 -15.10
CA SER A 179 -56.69 -7.21 -13.88
C SER A 179 -55.52 -7.97 -13.24
N SER A 180 -55.36 -8.15 -11.92
CA SER A 180 -56.29 -8.25 -10.78
C SER A 180 -55.49 -8.19 -9.45
N ASP A 181 -56.15 -7.70 -8.39
CA ASP A 181 -56.14 -8.09 -6.95
C ASP A 181 -54.91 -8.85 -6.37
N SER A 182 -54.37 -8.64 -5.16
CA SER A 182 -54.88 -8.19 -3.84
C SER A 182 -53.65 -8.09 -2.89
N VAL A 183 -53.44 -7.00 -2.15
CA VAL A 183 -53.80 -6.79 -0.72
C VAL A 183 -53.40 -7.94 0.24
N LYS A 184 -52.32 -7.77 1.03
CA LYS A 184 -52.34 -7.32 2.45
C LYS A 184 -50.99 -7.55 3.15
N THR A 185 -50.45 -6.46 3.69
CA THR A 185 -49.54 -6.39 4.83
C THR A 185 -50.30 -6.69 6.11
N ASP A 186 -49.70 -7.45 7.04
CA ASP A 186 -49.91 -7.26 8.49
C ASP A 186 -48.81 -7.94 9.32
N ILE A 187 -48.12 -7.09 10.09
CA ILE A 187 -47.83 -7.24 11.53
C ILE A 187 -46.74 -8.26 11.98
N LEU A 188 -45.61 -7.67 12.37
CA LEU A 188 -44.61 -8.16 13.30
C LEU A 188 -45.19 -8.51 14.69
N PRO A 189 -44.62 -9.51 15.37
CA PRO A 189 -44.53 -9.49 16.82
C PRO A 189 -43.08 -9.53 17.35
N PRO A 190 -42.85 -9.06 18.59
CA PRO A 190 -41.52 -8.83 19.17
C PRO A 190 -41.07 -9.97 20.09
N PHE A 191 -39.77 -10.24 20.20
CA PHE A 191 -39.13 -10.54 21.50
C PHE A 191 -37.60 -10.56 21.43
N VAL A 192 -36.97 -9.88 22.40
CA VAL A 192 -35.57 -10.02 22.80
C VAL A 192 -35.55 -10.81 24.11
N SER A 193 -34.80 -11.90 24.17
CA SER A 193 -33.89 -12.26 25.29
C SER A 193 -33.53 -13.75 25.25
N SER A 194 -32.23 -14.01 25.46
CA SER A 194 -31.55 -15.22 25.95
C SER A 194 -30.40 -15.67 25.04
N ILE A 195 -29.21 -15.19 25.39
CA ILE A 195 -27.92 -15.72 24.95
C ILE A 195 -27.56 -16.86 25.93
N PRO A 196 -27.25 -18.09 25.48
CA PRO A 196 -26.65 -19.09 26.35
C PRO A 196 -25.14 -18.86 26.47
N GLU A 197 -24.66 -18.83 27.70
CA GLU A 197 -23.24 -18.91 28.07
C GLU A 197 -22.64 -20.24 27.59
N ILE A 198 -21.52 -20.17 26.86
CA ILE A 198 -20.69 -21.34 26.54
C ILE A 198 -19.70 -21.54 27.70
N SER A 199 -19.80 -22.70 28.35
CA SER A 199 -18.95 -23.14 29.45
C SER A 199 -17.59 -23.64 28.94
N ILE A 200 -16.53 -23.15 29.57
CA ILE A 200 -15.14 -23.65 29.42
C ILE A 200 -14.97 -24.85 30.37
N PRO A 201 -14.60 -26.06 29.91
CA PRO A 201 -14.25 -27.15 30.80
C PRO A 201 -12.87 -26.93 31.45
N LYS A 202 -12.79 -27.22 32.74
CA LYS A 202 -11.58 -27.23 33.56
C LYS A 202 -10.76 -28.50 33.37
N ASP A 203 -9.45 -28.32 33.40
CA ASP A 203 -8.36 -29.21 33.81
C ASP A 203 -8.70 -30.66 34.17
N GLU A 204 -8.13 -31.60 33.41
CA GLU A 204 -7.71 -32.90 33.92
C GLU A 204 -6.18 -33.00 33.82
N LYS A 205 -5.59 -33.40 34.95
CA LYS A 205 -4.16 -33.63 35.17
C LYS A 205 -3.71 -34.90 34.45
N GLU A 206 -2.60 -34.84 33.72
CA GLU A 206 -1.77 -36.02 33.48
C GLU A 206 -0.29 -35.70 33.72
N GLU A 207 0.36 -36.66 34.37
CA GLU A 207 1.68 -36.61 35.00
C GLU A 207 2.83 -36.61 33.99
N GLU A 208 3.91 -35.92 34.34
CA GLU A 208 5.22 -36.03 33.69
C GLU A 208 5.78 -37.45 33.86
N ASP A 209 6.19 -38.08 32.75
CA ASP A 209 7.15 -39.17 32.79
C ASP A 209 8.27 -38.89 31.77
N SER A 210 9.45 -38.56 32.30
CA SER A 210 10.66 -38.21 31.57
C SER A 210 11.39 -39.45 31.09
N LYS A 211 11.59 -39.62 29.77
CA LYS A 211 12.66 -40.47 29.23
C LYS A 211 13.33 -39.87 28.00
N GLU A 212 14.64 -39.70 28.13
CA GLU A 212 15.61 -39.41 27.08
C GLU A 212 15.58 -40.46 25.95
N ALA A 213 15.77 -40.01 24.71
CA ALA A 213 16.41 -40.81 23.68
C ALA A 213 17.03 -39.91 22.59
N THR A 214 18.35 -39.94 22.57
CA THR A 214 19.31 -39.41 21.61
C THR A 214 19.10 -39.95 20.19
N THR A 215 19.33 -39.13 19.16
CA THR A 215 19.69 -39.64 17.83
C THR A 215 20.78 -38.79 17.19
N GLN A 216 21.80 -39.52 16.72
CA GLN A 216 23.07 -39.11 16.15
C GLN A 216 22.94 -38.63 14.69
N LEU A 217 23.84 -37.75 14.28
CA LEU A 217 24.37 -37.72 12.91
C LEU A 217 25.92 -37.66 12.98
N ALA A 218 26.55 -38.74 12.53
CA ALA A 218 27.96 -38.85 12.12
C ALA A 218 28.04 -38.39 10.64
N ALA A 219 28.89 -37.44 10.25
CA ALA A 219 30.34 -37.48 10.04
C ALA A 219 30.76 -38.12 8.69
N ASP A 220 31.32 -37.30 7.78
CA ASP A 220 32.52 -37.53 6.93
C ASP A 220 32.64 -36.37 5.91
N ASN A 221 33.78 -35.87 5.45
CA ASN A 221 35.20 -35.85 5.83
C ASN A 221 35.88 -34.80 4.90
N GLY A 222 36.91 -34.09 5.36
CA GLY A 222 37.59 -33.09 4.51
C GLY A 222 38.71 -32.26 5.16
N ASP A 223 39.61 -32.94 5.86
CA ASP A 223 41.06 -32.73 6.02
C ASP A 223 41.73 -31.39 6.43
N SER A 224 42.54 -31.55 7.50
CA SER A 224 43.91 -31.06 7.72
C SER A 224 44.19 -29.95 8.75
N ASP A 225 44.58 -30.43 9.93
CA ASP A 225 45.66 -30.01 10.84
C ASP A 225 45.81 -28.54 11.31
N THR A 226 45.49 -28.29 12.59
CA THR A 226 46.53 -28.19 13.67
C THR A 226 45.90 -27.92 15.06
N MET A 227 46.18 -28.83 16.00
CA MET A 227 46.22 -28.72 17.48
C MET A 227 45.43 -27.59 18.18
N VAL A 228 44.29 -27.93 18.79
CA VAL A 228 43.52 -27.08 19.71
C VAL A 228 43.99 -27.31 21.16
N GLU A 229 44.58 -26.30 21.78
CA GLU A 229 44.70 -26.18 23.24
C GLU A 229 43.47 -25.43 23.81
N ASP A 230 42.88 -26.06 24.83
CA ASP A 230 42.01 -25.58 25.90
C ASP A 230 41.16 -24.30 25.75
N GLY A 231 39.86 -24.48 26.02
CA GLY A 231 38.82 -23.47 26.02
C GLY A 231 39.16 -22.18 26.77
N LYS A 232 38.94 -21.06 26.07
CA LYS A 232 38.71 -19.75 26.69
C LYS A 232 37.43 -19.13 26.13
N PRO A 233 36.54 -18.59 26.98
CA PRO A 233 35.37 -17.84 26.53
C PRO A 233 35.79 -16.59 25.76
N SER A 234 34.89 -16.10 24.89
CA SER A 234 35.04 -14.83 24.16
C SER A 234 35.49 -13.70 25.09
N PRO A 235 36.28 -12.71 24.62
CA PRO A 235 36.87 -11.73 25.52
C PRO A 235 35.79 -10.98 26.29
N LEU A 236 35.91 -11.01 27.63
CA LEU A 236 35.30 -10.03 28.53
C LEU A 236 35.67 -8.64 27.99
N ALA A 237 34.74 -7.69 27.97
CA ALA A 237 34.97 -6.34 27.47
C ALA A 237 36.29 -5.83 28.05
N GLY A 238 37.27 -5.66 27.18
CA GLY A 238 38.59 -5.14 27.54
C GLY A 238 38.51 -3.65 27.89
N THR A 239 39.38 -2.84 27.30
CA THR A 239 39.51 -1.40 27.58
C THR A 239 38.29 -0.51 27.24
N ASN A 240 37.16 -1.09 26.77
CA ASN A 240 35.96 -0.37 26.33
C ASN A 240 34.73 -0.68 27.22
N VAL A 241 34.89 -0.61 28.54
CA VAL A 241 33.76 -0.66 29.48
C VAL A 241 32.89 0.59 29.30
N MET A 242 31.57 0.40 29.25
CA MET A 242 30.59 1.49 29.06
C MET A 242 29.58 1.48 30.20
N ASN A 243 29.02 2.66 30.48
CA ASN A 243 27.85 2.83 31.34
C ASN A 243 26.61 2.93 30.44
N VAL A 244 25.72 1.95 30.53
CA VAL A 244 24.53 1.83 29.66
C VAL A 244 23.29 1.98 30.52
N ILE A 245 22.41 2.91 30.14
CA ILE A 245 21.07 3.02 30.71
C ILE A 245 20.07 2.61 29.64
N LEU A 246 19.34 1.51 29.88
CA LEU A 246 18.24 1.07 29.04
C LEU A 246 16.92 1.51 29.66
N VAL A 247 16.17 2.36 28.97
CA VAL A 247 14.83 2.78 29.40
C VAL A 247 13.81 2.01 28.58
N ALA A 248 12.89 1.32 29.24
CA ALA A 248 11.89 0.49 28.58
C ALA A 248 10.51 0.61 29.24
N ALA A 249 9.44 0.41 28.44
CA ALA A 249 8.08 0.36 28.96
C ALA A 249 7.72 -1.01 29.55
N GLU A 250 8.39 -2.08 29.07
CA GLU A 250 8.24 -3.44 29.58
C GLU A 250 9.60 -4.11 29.85
N CYS A 251 9.63 -5.06 30.80
CA CYS A 251 10.82 -5.84 31.13
C CYS A 251 10.44 -7.14 31.84
N ALA A 252 10.84 -8.27 31.26
CA ALA A 252 10.69 -9.58 31.88
C ALA A 252 11.63 -9.72 33.13
N PRO A 253 11.19 -10.42 34.19
CA PRO A 253 9.94 -11.17 34.32
C PRO A 253 8.76 -10.34 34.87
N TRP A 254 8.95 -9.05 35.18
CA TRP A 254 7.98 -8.26 35.93
C TRP A 254 6.75 -7.86 35.12
N ILE A 255 6.97 -7.43 33.89
CA ILE A 255 5.90 -6.99 33.00
C ILE A 255 6.32 -7.26 31.55
N LYS A 256 5.52 -8.07 30.86
CA LYS A 256 5.78 -8.51 29.50
C LYS A 256 4.47 -8.64 28.74
N THR A 257 4.41 -7.96 27.61
CA THR A 257 3.31 -8.03 26.64
C THR A 257 3.81 -8.52 25.27
N GLY A 258 5.09 -8.32 24.94
CA GLY A 258 5.72 -8.82 23.71
C GLY A 258 7.20 -9.14 23.85
N GLY A 259 7.88 -9.32 22.71
CA GLY A 259 9.29 -9.70 22.66
C GLY A 259 10.26 -8.62 23.15
N LEU A 260 9.85 -7.34 23.16
CA LEU A 260 10.68 -6.25 23.68
C LEU A 260 10.95 -6.41 25.18
N GLY A 261 9.95 -6.90 25.94
CA GLY A 261 10.12 -7.24 27.35
C GLY A 261 11.18 -8.32 27.60
N ASP A 262 11.31 -9.30 26.71
CA ASP A 262 12.37 -10.32 26.78
C ASP A 262 13.74 -9.71 26.49
N VAL A 263 13.84 -8.82 25.51
CA VAL A 263 15.09 -8.12 25.18
C VAL A 263 15.53 -7.25 26.37
N ALA A 264 14.61 -6.47 26.94
CA ALA A 264 14.89 -5.61 28.09
C ALA A 264 15.28 -6.41 29.34
N GLY A 265 14.76 -7.63 29.52
CA GLY A 265 15.14 -8.51 30.64
C GLY A 265 16.48 -9.25 30.44
N SER A 266 16.85 -9.55 29.18
CA SER A 266 17.98 -10.45 28.87
C SER A 266 19.24 -9.74 28.37
N LEU A 267 19.11 -8.75 27.48
CA LEU A 267 20.24 -8.03 26.88
C LEU A 267 21.09 -7.29 27.93
N PRO A 268 20.52 -6.56 28.90
CA PRO A 268 21.30 -5.91 29.95
C PRO A 268 22.19 -6.87 30.74
N LYS A 269 21.68 -8.06 31.05
CA LYS A 269 22.42 -9.11 31.77
C LYS A 269 23.56 -9.66 30.93
N ALA A 270 23.33 -9.85 29.62
CA ALA A 270 24.38 -10.24 28.69
C ALA A 270 25.49 -9.19 28.61
N LEU A 271 25.13 -7.90 28.56
CA LEU A 271 26.09 -6.79 28.56
C LEU A 271 26.87 -6.71 29.89
N ALA A 272 26.20 -6.90 31.03
CA ALA A 272 26.83 -6.92 32.35
C ALA A 272 27.83 -8.09 32.48
N ARG A 273 27.49 -9.29 31.99
CA ARG A 273 28.42 -10.44 31.94
C ARG A 273 29.65 -10.18 31.07
N ARG A 274 29.51 -9.30 30.08
CA ARG A 274 30.65 -8.84 29.27
C ARG A 274 31.44 -7.75 29.97
N GLY A 275 31.04 -7.24 31.14
CA GLY A 275 31.81 -6.26 31.93
C GLY A 275 31.36 -4.81 31.77
N HIS A 276 30.24 -4.53 31.09
CA HIS A 276 29.63 -3.20 31.06
C HIS A 276 28.87 -2.92 32.37
N GLN A 277 28.79 -1.65 32.77
CA GLN A 277 27.87 -1.24 33.84
C GLN A 277 26.52 -0.93 33.21
N VAL A 278 25.47 -1.63 33.64
CA VAL A 278 24.16 -1.51 32.99
C VAL A 278 23.09 -1.25 34.03
N MET A 279 22.26 -0.26 33.74
CA MET A 279 21.04 0.05 34.48
C MET A 279 19.84 -0.07 33.54
N VAL A 280 18.75 -0.64 34.04
CA VAL A 280 17.47 -0.70 33.35
C VAL A 280 16.47 0.15 34.12
N VAL A 281 15.81 1.08 33.45
CA VAL A 281 14.81 1.96 34.04
C VAL A 281 13.46 1.65 33.43
N VAL A 282 12.51 1.23 34.26
CA VAL A 282 11.18 0.78 33.82
C VAL A 282 10.07 1.33 34.73
N PRO A 283 8.86 1.58 34.24
CA PRO A 283 7.74 1.91 35.12
C PRO A 283 7.35 0.73 36.01
N ARG A 284 6.91 1.03 37.24
CA ARG A 284 6.40 0.04 38.18
C ARG A 284 4.90 -0.16 37.97
N HIS A 285 4.53 -1.21 37.24
CA HIS A 285 3.12 -1.51 36.94
C HIS A 285 2.43 -2.39 37.98
N GLY A 286 3.21 -3.12 38.80
CA GLY A 286 2.70 -4.04 39.83
C GLY A 286 3.54 -4.02 41.11
N ASN A 287 3.13 -4.84 42.08
CA ASN A 287 3.85 -5.01 43.34
C ASN A 287 4.82 -6.20 43.23
N TYR A 288 6.07 -5.91 42.87
CA TYR A 288 7.14 -6.91 42.72
C TYR A 288 7.85 -7.15 44.05
N ALA A 289 8.27 -8.39 44.30
CA ALA A 289 8.87 -8.79 45.58
C ALA A 289 10.35 -8.38 45.69
N GLU A 290 11.04 -8.27 44.57
CA GLU A 290 12.49 -8.02 44.50
C GLU A 290 12.88 -6.55 44.71
N PRO A 291 12.20 -5.56 44.10
CA PRO A 291 12.60 -4.15 44.20
C PRO A 291 12.31 -3.53 45.57
N GLN A 292 13.30 -2.88 46.15
CA GLN A 292 13.19 -2.15 47.42
C GLN A 292 13.04 -0.65 47.21
N GLU A 293 12.19 0.01 47.99
CA GLU A 293 12.02 1.47 47.91
C GLU A 293 13.34 2.17 48.28
N THR A 294 13.81 3.05 47.40
CA THR A 294 15.07 3.79 47.59
C THR A 294 14.95 4.95 48.59
N GLY A 295 13.72 5.29 49.00
CA GLY A 295 13.41 6.47 49.82
C GLY A 295 13.45 7.80 49.07
N ILE A 296 13.80 7.80 47.78
CA ILE A 296 13.84 9.01 46.95
C ILE A 296 12.43 9.32 46.45
N ARG A 297 11.98 10.55 46.70
CA ARG A 297 10.73 11.11 46.17
C ARG A 297 11.01 12.40 45.41
N LYS A 298 10.46 12.52 44.22
CA LYS A 298 10.58 13.71 43.38
C LYS A 298 9.22 14.06 42.77
N SER A 299 8.99 15.34 42.53
CA SER A 299 7.82 15.81 41.78
C SER A 299 8.27 16.35 40.43
N TYR A 300 7.61 15.94 39.36
CA TYR A 300 7.88 16.36 37.99
C TYR A 300 6.62 16.90 37.34
N ARG A 301 6.77 17.97 36.56
CA ARG A 301 5.65 18.53 35.80
C ARG A 301 5.55 17.83 34.44
N VAL A 302 4.46 17.12 34.19
CA VAL A 302 4.17 16.37 32.97
C VAL A 302 2.77 16.77 32.49
N ASP A 303 2.63 17.21 31.23
CA ASP A 303 1.37 17.68 30.64
C ASP A 303 0.60 18.70 31.51
N GLY A 304 1.36 19.59 32.15
CA GLY A 304 0.82 20.64 33.01
C GLY A 304 0.43 20.19 34.42
N GLN A 305 0.52 18.90 34.74
CA GLN A 305 0.23 18.30 36.06
C GLN A 305 1.53 17.97 36.81
N ASP A 306 1.53 18.16 38.12
CA ASP A 306 2.64 17.75 38.98
C ASP A 306 2.45 16.28 39.38
N ILE A 307 3.38 15.43 38.96
CA ILE A 307 3.39 13.99 39.20
C ILE A 307 4.47 13.67 40.23
N GLU A 308 4.04 13.18 41.39
CA GLU A 308 4.95 12.60 42.39
C GLU A 308 5.43 11.22 41.93
N VAL A 309 6.74 11.02 42.04
CA VAL A 309 7.46 9.83 41.61
C VAL A 309 8.31 9.29 42.76
N THR A 310 8.15 8.00 43.04
CA THR A 310 8.94 7.19 43.95
C THR A 310 9.80 6.21 43.14
N TYR A 311 10.97 5.84 43.65
CA TYR A 311 11.88 4.92 42.97
C TYR A 311 12.11 3.67 43.80
N PHE A 312 12.04 2.51 43.15
CA PHE A 312 12.43 1.21 43.70
C PHE A 312 13.63 0.68 42.94
N GLN A 313 14.49 -0.11 43.59
CA GLN A 313 15.68 -0.66 42.96
C GLN A 313 15.86 -2.13 43.33
N ALA A 314 16.29 -2.94 42.35
CA ALA A 314 16.76 -4.31 42.54
C ALA A 314 18.07 -4.49 41.77
N TYR A 315 19.04 -5.19 42.35
CA TYR A 315 20.28 -5.56 41.66
C TYR A 315 20.25 -7.05 41.33
N ILE A 316 20.25 -7.40 40.05
CA ILE A 316 20.04 -8.78 39.58
C ILE A 316 20.99 -9.07 38.43
N ASP A 317 21.71 -10.20 38.51
CA ASP A 317 22.62 -10.69 37.45
C ASP A 317 23.61 -9.64 36.91
N GLY A 318 24.09 -8.75 37.78
CA GLY A 318 25.06 -7.72 37.41
C GLY A 318 24.45 -6.40 36.91
N VAL A 319 23.12 -6.26 36.95
CA VAL A 319 22.38 -5.12 36.39
C VAL A 319 21.56 -4.42 37.48
N ASP A 320 21.58 -3.09 37.48
CA ASP A 320 20.70 -2.26 38.31
C ASP A 320 19.34 -2.07 37.65
N PHE A 321 18.28 -2.65 38.21
CA PHE A 321 16.91 -2.41 37.77
C PHE A 321 16.27 -1.35 38.66
N VAL A 322 15.93 -0.21 38.06
CA VAL A 322 15.26 0.92 38.71
C VAL A 322 13.82 1.01 38.22
N PHE A 323 12.88 0.94 39.15
CA PHE A 323 11.46 1.03 38.88
C PHE A 323 10.91 2.40 39.28
N ILE A 324 10.25 3.05 38.33
CA ILE A 324 9.60 4.35 38.52
C ILE A 324 8.15 4.10 38.92
N ASP A 325 7.79 4.39 40.18
CA ASP A 325 6.42 4.33 40.66
C ASP A 325 5.77 5.71 40.63
N ALA A 326 4.63 5.80 39.97
CA ALA A 326 3.80 6.98 39.88
C ALA A 326 2.35 6.55 39.70
N HIS A 327 1.38 7.38 40.14
CA HIS A 327 -0.03 7.03 40.08
C HIS A 327 -0.53 6.68 38.66
N VAL A 328 0.08 7.26 37.62
CA VAL A 328 -0.24 7.00 36.20
C VAL A 328 0.14 5.60 35.71
N PHE A 329 1.05 4.90 36.41
CA PHE A 329 1.51 3.56 36.01
C PHE A 329 0.80 2.43 36.75
N ARG A 330 0.05 2.75 37.81
CA ARG A 330 -0.65 1.79 38.66
C ARG A 330 -1.91 1.26 37.97
N HIS A 331 -2.29 0.02 38.29
CA HIS A 331 -3.50 -0.65 37.77
C HIS A 331 -3.52 -0.97 36.27
N LEU A 332 -2.37 -0.92 35.60
CA LEU A 332 -2.26 -1.30 34.18
C LEU A 332 -2.01 -2.80 33.97
N GLU A 333 -1.45 -3.51 34.96
CA GLU A 333 -1.13 -4.95 34.89
C GLU A 333 -0.53 -5.34 33.51
N ASN A 334 -1.06 -6.36 32.82
CA ASN A 334 -0.59 -6.81 31.50
C ASN A 334 -1.11 -5.93 30.33
N ASN A 335 -1.77 -4.81 30.61
CA ASN A 335 -2.38 -3.92 29.62
C ASN A 335 -1.69 -2.54 29.59
N ILE A 336 -0.36 -2.53 29.65
CA ILE A 336 0.47 -1.31 29.71
C ILE A 336 0.30 -0.39 28.49
N TYR A 337 -0.12 -0.92 27.35
CA TYR A 337 -0.37 -0.15 26.13
C TYR A 337 -1.84 0.26 25.96
N GLY A 338 -2.74 -0.23 26.83
CA GLY A 338 -4.15 0.13 26.90
C GLY A 338 -4.93 -0.22 25.63
N GLY A 339 -5.51 -1.43 25.58
CA GLY A 339 -6.38 -1.91 24.51
C GLY A 339 -6.04 -3.34 24.10
N ASN A 340 -6.86 -3.98 23.26
CA ASN A 340 -6.44 -5.25 22.65
C ASN A 340 -5.33 -4.98 21.60
N GLN A 341 -4.69 -6.03 21.08
CA GLN A 341 -3.60 -5.88 20.09
C GLN A 341 -4.01 -5.04 18.87
N LEU A 342 -5.29 -5.09 18.49
CA LEU A 342 -5.89 -4.31 17.42
C LEU A 342 -5.96 -2.81 17.75
N ASP A 343 -6.26 -2.44 19.00
CA ASP A 343 -6.29 -1.03 19.45
C ASP A 343 -4.89 -0.41 19.50
N ILE A 344 -3.88 -1.19 19.92
CA ILE A 344 -2.48 -0.76 19.95
C ILE A 344 -1.98 -0.54 18.52
N LEU A 345 -2.28 -1.49 17.63
CA LEU A 345 -1.96 -1.38 16.20
C LEU A 345 -2.66 -0.17 15.57
N LYS A 346 -3.95 0.04 15.85
CA LYS A 346 -4.69 1.24 15.40
C LYS A 346 -4.02 2.56 15.85
N ARG A 347 -3.46 2.62 17.06
CA ARG A 347 -2.75 3.82 17.55
C ARG A 347 -1.37 4.00 16.91
N MET A 348 -0.63 2.92 16.67
CA MET A 348 0.65 2.98 15.96
C MET A 348 0.45 3.38 14.49
N ILE A 349 -0.60 2.86 13.86
CA ILE A 349 -1.02 3.21 12.51
C ILE A 349 -1.46 4.69 12.44
N LYS A 350 -2.25 5.15 13.42
CA LYS A 350 -2.62 6.57 13.53
C LYS A 350 -1.43 7.52 13.68
N ALA A 351 -0.35 7.08 14.33
CA ALA A 351 0.89 7.86 14.39
C ALA A 351 1.64 7.88 13.04
N ALA A 352 1.40 6.88 12.18
CA ALA A 352 1.94 6.77 10.83
C ALA A 352 1.12 7.49 9.73
N GLU A 353 -0.15 7.84 9.99
CA GLU A 353 -1.01 8.69 9.11
C GLU A 353 -0.30 9.97 8.63
N LYS A 354 0.69 10.48 9.38
CA LYS A 354 1.47 11.69 9.04
C LYS A 354 2.49 11.51 7.90
N ASN A 355 2.56 10.36 7.25
CA ASN A 355 3.58 10.05 6.24
C ASN A 355 3.02 9.53 4.91
N ILE A 356 1.74 9.75 4.60
CA ILE A 356 1.21 9.51 3.25
C ILE A 356 1.38 10.78 2.40
N TYR A 357 1.99 10.63 1.22
CA TYR A 357 2.31 11.75 0.33
C TYR A 357 1.39 11.86 -0.91
N VAL A 358 0.62 10.82 -1.20
CA VAL A 358 -0.29 10.71 -2.36
C VAL A 358 -1.56 9.96 -1.93
N ASP A 359 -2.67 10.13 -2.65
CA ASP A 359 -3.92 9.43 -2.31
C ASP A 359 -3.77 7.90 -2.48
N VAL A 360 -4.43 7.09 -1.64
CA VAL A 360 -4.31 5.63 -1.67
C VAL A 360 -5.68 4.94 -1.70
N GLY A 361 -5.96 4.22 -2.77
CA GLY A 361 -7.08 3.27 -2.81
C GLY A 361 -6.64 1.85 -2.41
N PHE A 362 -7.61 0.97 -2.20
CA PHE A 362 -7.35 -0.44 -1.90
C PHE A 362 -8.14 -1.38 -2.82
N TRP A 363 -7.48 -2.42 -3.29
CA TRP A 363 -8.13 -3.61 -3.83
C TRP A 363 -8.47 -4.58 -2.69
N GLY A 364 -9.56 -5.34 -2.83
CA GLY A 364 -9.85 -6.49 -1.97
C GLY A 364 -9.34 -7.79 -2.59
N GLY A 365 -9.10 -8.81 -1.79
CA GLY A 365 -8.69 -10.14 -2.26
C GLY A 365 -9.87 -11.05 -2.55
N LEU A 366 -9.84 -11.73 -3.70
CA LEU A 366 -10.68 -12.90 -4.00
C LEU A 366 -9.82 -14.15 -3.87
N VAL A 367 -10.16 -14.99 -2.91
CA VAL A 367 -9.47 -16.25 -2.57
C VAL A 367 -10.51 -17.38 -2.43
N PRO A 368 -10.13 -18.67 -2.56
CA PRO A 368 -11.06 -19.79 -2.39
C PRO A 368 -11.97 -19.68 -1.17
N ASP A 369 -11.44 -19.29 -0.02
CA ASP A 369 -12.15 -19.20 1.26
C ASP A 369 -13.31 -18.19 1.25
N ASN A 370 -13.21 -17.10 0.48
CA ASN A 370 -14.23 -16.07 0.41
C ASN A 370 -15.04 -16.07 -0.90
N ALA A 371 -14.59 -16.79 -1.94
CA ALA A 371 -15.18 -16.75 -3.28
C ALA A 371 -16.66 -17.17 -3.32
N TYR A 372 -17.04 -18.20 -2.55
CA TYR A 372 -18.43 -18.68 -2.48
C TYR A 372 -19.27 -17.94 -1.42
N ASN A 373 -18.68 -16.97 -0.71
CA ASN A 373 -19.35 -16.17 0.31
C ASN A 373 -19.66 -14.78 -0.23
N SER A 374 -20.78 -14.66 -0.96
CA SER A 374 -21.17 -13.39 -1.57
C SER A 374 -21.30 -12.26 -0.56
N SER A 375 -21.78 -12.54 0.66
CA SER A 375 -21.94 -11.53 1.71
C SER A 375 -20.60 -10.96 2.17
N ALA A 376 -19.54 -11.78 2.23
CA ALA A 376 -18.19 -11.32 2.58
C ALA A 376 -17.60 -10.42 1.48
N LEU A 377 -17.78 -10.80 0.21
CA LEU A 377 -17.34 -9.99 -0.92
C LEU A 377 -18.12 -8.66 -1.01
N GLU A 378 -19.43 -8.70 -0.77
CA GLU A 378 -20.26 -7.49 -0.70
C GLU A 378 -19.83 -6.57 0.46
N ALA A 379 -19.47 -7.14 1.61
CA ALA A 379 -18.98 -6.36 2.75
C ALA A 379 -17.67 -5.62 2.42
N LEU A 380 -16.72 -6.26 1.74
CA LEU A 380 -15.50 -5.61 1.24
C LEU A 380 -15.82 -4.43 0.31
N LEU A 381 -16.70 -4.65 -0.67
CA LEU A 381 -17.11 -3.62 -1.63
C LEU A 381 -17.82 -2.44 -0.95
N GLN A 382 -18.65 -2.71 0.05
CA GLN A 382 -19.32 -1.69 0.86
C GLN A 382 -18.34 -0.94 1.78
N ALA A 383 -17.27 -1.60 2.22
CA ALA A 383 -16.21 -0.99 3.01
C ALA A 383 -15.28 -0.08 2.19
N GLY A 384 -15.40 -0.09 0.87
CA GLY A 384 -14.79 0.91 -0.01
C GLY A 384 -13.67 0.40 -0.92
N VAL A 385 -13.41 -0.91 -1.00
CA VAL A 385 -12.44 -1.42 -1.98
C VAL A 385 -12.89 -1.09 -3.40
N LEU A 386 -11.93 -0.77 -4.27
CA LEU A 386 -12.22 -0.30 -5.63
C LEU A 386 -12.57 -1.43 -6.60
N GLY A 387 -12.38 -2.69 -6.16
CA GLY A 387 -12.61 -3.93 -6.89
C GLY A 387 -11.91 -5.08 -6.16
N LEU A 388 -11.75 -6.22 -6.84
CA LEU A 388 -11.07 -7.38 -6.28
C LEU A 388 -9.84 -7.77 -7.12
N LYS A 389 -8.90 -8.49 -6.52
CA LYS A 389 -7.73 -9.10 -7.17
C LYS A 389 -7.71 -10.60 -6.87
N SER A 390 -7.32 -11.41 -7.85
CA SER A 390 -7.04 -12.84 -7.67
C SER A 390 -5.76 -13.31 -8.39
N PHE A 391 -5.34 -14.53 -8.10
CA PHE A 391 -4.19 -15.22 -8.72
C PHE A 391 -4.65 -16.57 -9.26
N MET A 392 -4.15 -16.98 -10.44
CA MET A 392 -4.42 -18.31 -11.02
C MET A 392 -3.27 -19.32 -10.87
N CYS A 393 -2.17 -18.88 -10.26
CA CYS A 393 -1.08 -19.71 -9.80
C CYS A 393 -0.71 -19.32 -8.35
N PRO A 394 0.11 -20.10 -7.64
CA PRO A 394 0.57 -19.70 -6.32
C PRO A 394 1.20 -18.31 -6.36
N SER A 395 0.73 -17.42 -5.47
CA SER A 395 1.21 -16.04 -5.31
C SER A 395 2.60 -15.97 -4.65
N GLY A 396 3.08 -17.10 -4.11
CA GLY A 396 4.32 -17.21 -3.35
C GLY A 396 4.16 -16.95 -1.85
N ILE A 397 2.93 -16.66 -1.39
CA ILE A 397 2.57 -16.59 0.03
C ILE A 397 1.34 -17.47 0.31
N ASP A 398 1.23 -17.99 1.53
CA ASP A 398 0.20 -18.97 1.89
C ASP A 398 -1.15 -18.33 2.22
N ASP A 399 -1.17 -17.08 2.69
CA ASP A 399 -2.39 -16.35 3.07
C ASP A 399 -3.13 -15.69 1.90
N PHE A 400 -2.62 -15.88 0.68
CA PHE A 400 -3.29 -15.50 -0.57
C PHE A 400 -3.29 -16.66 -1.59
N PRO A 401 -4.09 -17.72 -1.34
CA PRO A 401 -4.13 -18.90 -2.19
C PRO A 401 -4.71 -18.63 -3.58
N MET A 402 -4.27 -19.43 -4.55
CA MET A 402 -4.74 -19.31 -5.94
C MET A 402 -6.21 -19.67 -6.11
N THR A 403 -6.84 -19.05 -7.11
CA THR A 403 -8.21 -19.26 -7.56
C THR A 403 -8.25 -19.99 -8.89
N ASP A 404 -9.37 -20.65 -9.18
CA ASP A 404 -9.69 -21.22 -10.50
C ASP A 404 -10.85 -20.46 -11.15
N ALA A 405 -11.23 -20.83 -12.38
CA ALA A 405 -12.37 -20.24 -13.07
C ALA A 405 -13.68 -20.25 -12.27
N SER A 406 -13.92 -21.28 -11.44
CA SER A 406 -15.15 -21.38 -10.68
C SER A 406 -15.22 -20.33 -9.58
N HIS A 407 -14.12 -20.10 -8.86
CA HIS A 407 -14.01 -19.03 -7.86
C HIS A 407 -14.16 -17.66 -8.50
N ILE A 408 -13.49 -17.44 -9.65
CA ILE A 408 -13.54 -16.20 -10.42
C ILE A 408 -14.97 -15.89 -10.90
N LYS A 409 -15.70 -16.91 -11.37
CA LYS A 409 -17.10 -16.77 -11.80
C LYS A 409 -18.03 -16.27 -10.69
N GLU A 410 -17.85 -16.78 -9.47
CA GLU A 410 -18.64 -16.33 -8.31
C GLU A 410 -18.28 -14.90 -7.94
N GLY A 411 -16.98 -14.55 -7.92
CA GLY A 411 -16.52 -13.17 -7.72
C GLY A 411 -17.11 -12.18 -8.74
N LEU A 412 -17.07 -12.52 -10.03
CA LEU A 412 -17.65 -11.70 -11.10
C LEU A 412 -19.16 -11.48 -10.92
N SER A 413 -19.88 -12.49 -10.43
CA SER A 413 -21.32 -12.38 -10.17
C SER A 413 -21.66 -11.36 -9.08
N VAL A 414 -20.79 -11.22 -8.06
CA VAL A 414 -20.93 -10.19 -7.03
C VAL A 414 -20.53 -8.81 -7.57
N LEU A 415 -19.37 -8.73 -8.22
CA LEU A 415 -18.82 -7.48 -8.76
C LEU A 415 -19.73 -6.80 -9.78
N ALA A 416 -20.50 -7.58 -10.54
CA ALA A 416 -21.49 -7.07 -11.49
C ALA A 416 -22.49 -6.10 -10.85
N LYS A 417 -22.93 -6.39 -9.62
CA LYS A 417 -23.89 -5.53 -8.88
C LYS A 417 -23.31 -4.16 -8.56
N TYR A 418 -21.99 -4.10 -8.34
CA TYR A 418 -21.28 -2.87 -7.95
C TYR A 418 -20.57 -2.19 -9.12
N ARG A 419 -20.57 -2.81 -10.30
CA ARG A 419 -19.84 -2.38 -11.49
C ARG A 419 -18.34 -2.14 -11.21
N ARG A 420 -17.72 -3.12 -10.55
CA ARG A 420 -16.31 -3.08 -10.16
C ARG A 420 -15.48 -4.12 -10.92
N PRO A 421 -14.17 -3.88 -11.10
CA PRO A 421 -13.31 -4.82 -11.79
C PRO A 421 -12.85 -5.98 -10.88
N LEU A 422 -12.52 -7.09 -11.52
CA LEU A 422 -11.68 -8.15 -10.99
C LEU A 422 -10.34 -8.13 -11.73
N LEU A 423 -9.26 -7.87 -11.02
CA LEU A 423 -7.89 -7.95 -11.52
C LEU A 423 -7.40 -9.39 -11.35
N VAL A 424 -6.71 -9.96 -12.33
CA VAL A 424 -6.24 -11.34 -12.27
C VAL A 424 -4.80 -11.48 -12.74
N HIS A 425 -3.96 -12.07 -11.88
CA HIS A 425 -2.64 -12.57 -12.29
C HIS A 425 -2.87 -13.86 -13.07
N ALA A 426 -2.68 -13.79 -14.38
CA ALA A 426 -3.03 -14.83 -15.32
C ALA A 426 -1.80 -15.67 -15.70
N GLU A 427 -1.36 -16.54 -14.80
CA GLU A 427 -0.51 -17.70 -15.12
C GLU A 427 -1.17 -18.94 -14.52
N VAL A 428 -1.10 -20.10 -15.18
CA VAL A 428 -1.55 -21.40 -14.65
C VAL A 428 -0.38 -22.35 -14.50
N GLN A 429 -0.46 -23.26 -13.52
CA GLN A 429 0.46 -24.38 -13.45
C GLN A 429 0.16 -25.36 -14.59
N LEU A 430 1.18 -25.70 -15.37
CA LEU A 430 1.07 -26.71 -16.41
C LEU A 430 1.43 -28.09 -15.84
N ASP A 431 0.84 -29.14 -16.40
CA ASP A 431 1.22 -30.52 -16.08
C ASP A 431 2.70 -30.77 -16.41
N SER A 432 3.33 -31.73 -15.72
CA SER A 432 4.76 -32.04 -15.86
C SER A 432 5.21 -32.39 -17.29
N ILE A 433 4.30 -32.87 -18.14
CA ILE A 433 4.55 -33.17 -19.56
C ILE A 433 4.66 -31.88 -20.39
N SER A 434 3.91 -30.85 -20.00
CA SER A 434 3.83 -29.56 -20.69
C SER A 434 4.86 -28.56 -20.17
N MET A 435 5.38 -28.78 -18.95
CA MET A 435 6.48 -28.01 -18.39
C MET A 435 7.81 -28.42 -19.04
N PRO A 436 8.67 -27.46 -19.40
CA PRO A 436 10.02 -27.78 -19.84
C PRO A 436 10.81 -28.47 -18.73
N ASP A 437 11.58 -29.51 -19.08
CA ASP A 437 12.53 -30.15 -18.16
C ASP A 437 13.66 -29.17 -17.83
N LEU A 438 13.85 -28.87 -16.54
CA LEU A 438 14.88 -27.97 -16.03
C LEU A 438 16.06 -28.76 -15.40
N ASP A 439 16.01 -30.09 -15.40
CA ASP A 439 17.05 -30.90 -14.75
C ASP A 439 18.41 -30.67 -15.43
N GLY A 440 19.37 -30.20 -14.65
CA GLY A 440 20.73 -29.90 -15.12
C GLY A 440 20.91 -28.49 -15.69
N ASP A 441 19.85 -27.69 -15.83
CA ASP A 441 19.97 -26.27 -16.20
C ASP A 441 20.58 -25.46 -15.04
N ASP A 442 21.39 -24.43 -15.36
CA ASP A 442 21.98 -23.56 -14.34
C ASP A 442 20.88 -22.66 -13.73
N PRO A 443 20.57 -22.78 -12.41
CA PRO A 443 19.56 -21.95 -11.77
C PRO A 443 19.94 -20.47 -11.66
N ARG A 444 21.19 -20.12 -11.96
CA ARG A 444 21.65 -18.72 -12.07
C ARG A 444 21.37 -18.12 -13.44
N SER A 445 21.07 -18.93 -14.46
CA SER A 445 20.78 -18.37 -15.77
C SER A 445 19.39 -17.76 -15.82
N TYR A 446 19.28 -16.55 -16.38
CA TYR A 446 17.98 -15.92 -16.59
C TYR A 446 17.11 -16.75 -17.55
N TYR A 447 17.73 -17.41 -18.55
CA TYR A 447 17.02 -18.29 -19.48
C TYR A 447 16.41 -19.51 -18.81
N THR A 448 17.05 -20.07 -17.77
CA THR A 448 16.47 -21.14 -16.96
C THR A 448 15.18 -20.67 -16.29
N TYR A 449 15.17 -19.44 -15.74
CA TYR A 449 13.96 -18.86 -15.17
C TYR A 449 12.89 -18.58 -16.22
N LEU A 450 13.26 -18.01 -17.36
CA LEU A 450 12.35 -17.75 -18.47
C LEU A 450 11.68 -19.06 -18.96
N LYS A 451 12.45 -20.14 -19.05
CA LYS A 451 11.97 -21.49 -19.41
C LYS A 451 11.06 -22.09 -18.33
N SER A 452 11.29 -21.78 -17.05
CA SER A 452 10.43 -22.23 -15.94
C SER A 452 9.03 -21.61 -15.94
N ARG A 453 8.82 -20.51 -16.68
CA ARG A 453 7.53 -19.82 -16.80
C ARG A 453 7.24 -19.47 -18.27
N PRO A 454 7.01 -20.46 -19.14
CA PRO A 454 6.83 -20.20 -20.57
C PRO A 454 5.55 -19.39 -20.86
N PRO A 455 5.45 -18.70 -22.01
CA PRO A 455 4.24 -17.98 -22.42
C PRO A 455 2.95 -18.82 -22.37
N LEU A 456 3.07 -20.14 -22.52
CA LEU A 456 1.95 -21.08 -22.44
C LEU A 456 1.23 -21.08 -21.09
N MET A 457 1.92 -20.71 -20.00
CA MET A 457 1.29 -20.53 -18.68
C MET A 457 0.34 -19.32 -18.68
N GLU A 458 0.75 -18.23 -19.33
CA GLU A 458 -0.04 -17.01 -19.46
C GLU A 458 -1.22 -17.24 -20.41
N GLU A 459 -0.95 -17.86 -21.56
CA GLU A 459 -1.97 -18.23 -22.54
C GLU A 459 -3.05 -19.15 -21.93
N GLY A 460 -2.63 -20.19 -21.20
CA GLY A 460 -3.54 -21.15 -20.56
C GLY A 460 -4.48 -20.48 -19.56
N ALA A 461 -3.94 -19.59 -18.72
CA ALA A 461 -4.71 -18.82 -17.76
C ALA A 461 -5.74 -17.91 -18.45
N ILE A 462 -5.32 -17.20 -19.49
CA ILE A 462 -6.22 -16.33 -20.26
C ILE A 462 -7.32 -17.16 -20.93
N ARG A 463 -7.01 -18.32 -21.53
CA ARG A 463 -8.04 -19.21 -22.10
C ARG A 463 -9.09 -19.61 -21.08
N GLU A 464 -8.66 -19.94 -19.86
CA GLU A 464 -9.57 -20.28 -18.76
C GLU A 464 -10.40 -19.06 -18.31
N LEU A 465 -9.80 -17.88 -18.15
CA LEU A 465 -10.52 -16.63 -17.89
C LEU A 465 -11.57 -16.32 -18.95
N LEU A 466 -11.25 -16.59 -20.22
CA LEU A 466 -12.18 -16.36 -21.33
C LEU A 466 -13.41 -17.29 -21.30
N THR A 467 -13.40 -18.35 -20.48
CA THR A 467 -14.60 -19.18 -20.28
C THR A 467 -15.65 -18.50 -19.41
N VAL A 468 -15.22 -17.60 -18.51
CA VAL A 468 -16.09 -16.90 -17.54
C VAL A 468 -16.34 -15.44 -17.91
N SER A 469 -15.42 -14.79 -18.63
CA SER A 469 -15.61 -13.42 -19.13
C SER A 469 -16.79 -13.28 -20.10
N LYS A 470 -17.22 -14.36 -20.77
CA LYS A 470 -18.41 -14.36 -21.65
C LYS A 470 -19.66 -13.91 -20.92
N ASP A 471 -19.76 -14.20 -19.62
CA ASP A 471 -20.89 -13.80 -18.79
C ASP A 471 -20.89 -12.29 -18.48
N THR A 472 -19.80 -11.56 -18.77
CA THR A 472 -19.71 -10.09 -18.56
C THR A 472 -20.29 -9.26 -19.70
N ARG A 473 -20.60 -9.89 -20.84
CA ARG A 473 -21.19 -9.25 -22.02
C ARG A 473 -22.58 -8.67 -21.68
N PRO A 474 -23.09 -7.70 -22.46
CA PRO A 474 -24.49 -7.27 -22.35
C PRO A 474 -25.46 -8.46 -22.46
N GLY A 475 -26.36 -8.62 -21.49
CA GLY A 475 -27.28 -9.75 -21.35
C GLY A 475 -26.69 -11.01 -20.70
N GLY A 476 -25.40 -11.00 -20.34
CA GLY A 476 -24.73 -12.08 -19.62
C GLY A 476 -25.03 -12.05 -18.11
N ARG A 477 -24.76 -13.17 -17.42
CA ARG A 477 -25.09 -13.34 -15.99
C ARG A 477 -24.32 -12.38 -15.06
N SER A 478 -23.16 -11.92 -15.51
CA SER A 478 -22.27 -11.00 -14.80
C SER A 478 -22.14 -9.67 -15.55
N GLU A 479 -23.15 -9.28 -16.34
CA GLU A 479 -23.19 -7.97 -17.00
C GLU A 479 -22.95 -6.84 -15.98
N GLY A 480 -21.98 -5.98 -16.28
CA GLY A 480 -21.55 -4.89 -15.40
C GLY A 480 -20.27 -5.20 -14.63
N ALA A 481 -19.87 -6.47 -14.50
CA ALA A 481 -18.52 -6.80 -14.04
C ALA A 481 -17.50 -6.47 -15.14
N HIS A 482 -16.24 -6.30 -14.73
CA HIS A 482 -15.13 -6.06 -15.64
C HIS A 482 -13.95 -6.94 -15.26
N LEU A 483 -13.37 -7.64 -16.22
CA LEU A 483 -12.16 -8.43 -16.01
C LEU A 483 -10.94 -7.61 -16.44
N HIS A 484 -9.89 -7.59 -15.63
CA HIS A 484 -8.64 -6.91 -15.95
C HIS A 484 -7.48 -7.89 -15.80
N VAL A 485 -6.79 -8.17 -16.90
CA VAL A 485 -5.58 -9.01 -16.91
C VAL A 485 -4.40 -8.12 -16.54
N VAL A 486 -3.75 -8.40 -15.41
CA VAL A 486 -2.60 -7.61 -14.96
C VAL A 486 -1.30 -8.02 -15.66
N HIS A 487 -0.33 -7.09 -15.71
CA HIS A 487 1.07 -7.27 -16.09
C HIS A 487 1.32 -8.25 -17.26
N LEU A 488 0.64 -8.07 -18.39
CA LEU A 488 0.78 -8.93 -19.58
C LEU A 488 2.22 -8.89 -20.11
N SER A 489 2.84 -10.07 -20.23
CA SER A 489 4.20 -10.22 -20.76
C SER A 489 4.22 -10.78 -22.18
N ASP A 490 3.32 -11.71 -22.52
CA ASP A 490 3.26 -12.34 -23.85
C ASP A 490 2.44 -11.48 -24.83
N ALA A 491 3.13 -10.82 -25.75
CA ALA A 491 2.51 -10.01 -26.80
C ALA A 491 2.02 -10.83 -28.00
N SER A 492 2.05 -12.16 -27.93
CA SER A 492 1.61 -13.05 -29.00
C SER A 492 0.26 -13.71 -28.67
N SER A 493 0.25 -15.01 -28.41
CA SER A 493 -0.93 -15.83 -28.15
C SER A 493 -1.84 -15.25 -27.07
N SER A 494 -1.27 -14.80 -25.96
CA SER A 494 -2.01 -14.24 -24.82
C SER A 494 -2.76 -12.96 -25.20
N LEU A 495 -2.09 -12.03 -25.88
CA LEU A 495 -2.70 -10.80 -26.36
C LEU A 495 -3.79 -11.07 -27.42
N GLU A 496 -3.55 -11.98 -28.37
CA GLU A 496 -4.51 -12.32 -29.42
C GLU A 496 -5.85 -12.80 -28.85
N LEU A 497 -5.81 -13.60 -27.78
CA LEU A 497 -7.00 -14.08 -27.06
C LEU A 497 -7.77 -12.93 -26.41
N ILE A 498 -7.07 -12.00 -25.74
CA ILE A 498 -7.69 -10.83 -25.11
C ILE A 498 -8.32 -9.94 -26.18
N GLU A 499 -7.64 -9.71 -27.31
CA GLU A 499 -8.20 -8.96 -28.43
C GLU A 499 -9.46 -9.64 -29.00
N GLU A 500 -9.48 -10.97 -29.09
CA GLU A 500 -10.66 -11.72 -29.52
C GLU A 500 -11.83 -11.56 -28.55
N ALA A 501 -11.58 -11.66 -27.25
CA ALA A 501 -12.58 -11.43 -26.21
C ALA A 501 -13.19 -10.03 -26.30
N LYS A 502 -12.36 -8.98 -26.46
CA LYS A 502 -12.81 -7.60 -26.68
C LYS A 502 -13.69 -7.49 -27.92
N ARG A 503 -13.28 -8.08 -29.06
CA ARG A 503 -14.08 -8.09 -30.30
C ARG A 503 -15.42 -8.80 -30.14
N ASN A 504 -15.49 -9.81 -29.27
CA ASN A 504 -16.71 -10.54 -28.95
C ASN A 504 -17.62 -9.81 -27.94
N GLY A 505 -17.26 -8.59 -27.52
CA GLY A 505 -18.06 -7.74 -26.62
C GLY A 505 -17.89 -8.05 -25.14
N GLU A 506 -16.88 -8.83 -24.76
CA GLU A 506 -16.56 -9.12 -23.36
C GLU A 506 -15.98 -7.88 -22.69
N SER A 507 -16.35 -7.68 -21.42
CA SER A 507 -15.88 -6.57 -20.60
C SER A 507 -14.50 -6.90 -20.05
N VAL A 508 -13.47 -6.77 -20.88
CA VAL A 508 -12.07 -7.11 -20.53
C VAL A 508 -11.09 -6.00 -20.92
N THR A 509 -10.13 -5.74 -20.03
CA THR A 509 -8.94 -4.92 -20.31
C THR A 509 -7.67 -5.64 -19.89
N VAL A 510 -6.53 -5.11 -20.34
CA VAL A 510 -5.20 -5.61 -20.04
C VAL A 510 -4.23 -4.46 -19.87
N GLU A 511 -3.33 -4.58 -18.90
CA GLU A 511 -2.18 -3.69 -18.70
C GLU A 511 -0.87 -4.41 -19.00
N THR A 512 0.19 -3.64 -19.21
CA THR A 512 1.57 -4.12 -19.14
C THR A 512 2.39 -3.15 -18.27
N CYS A 513 3.63 -3.50 -17.97
CA CYS A 513 4.47 -2.76 -17.03
C CYS A 513 5.74 -2.21 -17.71
N PRO A 514 6.29 -1.08 -17.25
CA PRO A 514 7.48 -0.46 -17.86
C PRO A 514 8.70 -1.38 -18.00
N HIS A 515 8.88 -2.33 -17.08
CA HIS A 515 10.01 -3.26 -17.14
C HIS A 515 9.93 -4.22 -18.33
N TYR A 516 8.74 -4.63 -18.79
CA TYR A 516 8.57 -5.41 -20.02
C TYR A 516 8.82 -4.58 -21.29
N LEU A 517 8.68 -3.26 -21.19
CA LEU A 517 8.91 -2.30 -22.29
C LEU A 517 10.35 -1.80 -22.35
N ALA A 518 11.10 -1.89 -21.25
CA ALA A 518 12.47 -1.41 -21.14
C ALA A 518 13.49 -2.53 -21.35
N PHE A 519 13.29 -3.69 -20.73
CA PHE A 519 14.28 -4.76 -20.65
C PHE A 519 13.96 -5.94 -21.59
N SER A 520 15.02 -6.65 -21.98
CA SER A 520 14.95 -7.89 -22.77
C SER A 520 15.68 -9.00 -22.02
N ALA A 521 15.22 -10.24 -22.16
CA ALA A 521 15.84 -11.42 -21.57
C ALA A 521 17.34 -11.54 -21.92
N GLU A 522 17.72 -11.19 -23.15
CA GLU A 522 19.09 -11.25 -23.66
C GLU A 522 20.06 -10.33 -22.90
N ASP A 523 19.55 -9.23 -22.33
CA ASP A 523 20.35 -8.18 -21.70
C ASP A 523 20.48 -8.38 -20.18
N ILE A 524 19.77 -9.37 -19.62
CA ILE A 524 19.79 -9.65 -18.18
C ILE A 524 20.98 -10.58 -17.89
N GLN A 525 21.87 -10.11 -17.02
CA GLN A 525 23.04 -10.89 -16.62
C GLN A 525 22.64 -12.09 -15.75
N ASP A 526 23.24 -13.25 -16.03
CA ASP A 526 23.10 -14.43 -15.18
C ASP A 526 23.52 -14.12 -13.73
N GLY A 527 22.68 -14.53 -12.79
CA GLY A 527 22.81 -14.22 -11.37
C GLY A 527 22.21 -12.89 -10.92
N ASP A 528 21.75 -12.02 -11.82
CA ASP A 528 21.16 -10.73 -11.45
C ASP A 528 19.65 -10.85 -11.16
N THR A 529 19.37 -11.38 -9.97
CA THR A 529 18.01 -11.66 -9.50
C THR A 529 17.14 -10.42 -9.24
N ARG A 530 17.69 -9.21 -9.39
CA ARG A 530 16.90 -7.95 -9.35
C ARG A 530 15.86 -7.90 -10.47
N PHE A 531 16.13 -8.53 -11.61
CA PHE A 531 15.25 -8.58 -12.77
C PHE A 531 14.16 -9.67 -12.69
N LYS A 532 14.15 -10.48 -11.62
CA LYS A 532 13.13 -11.52 -11.46
C LYS A 532 11.75 -10.87 -11.21
N CYS A 533 10.79 -11.08 -12.10
CA CYS A 533 9.37 -10.76 -11.95
C CYS A 533 8.51 -11.87 -12.57
N ALA A 534 7.23 -11.96 -12.20
CA ALA A 534 6.30 -12.97 -12.70
C ALA A 534 5.05 -12.30 -13.31
N PRO A 535 4.78 -12.48 -14.61
CA PRO A 535 5.54 -13.26 -15.59
C PRO A 535 6.97 -12.73 -15.85
N PRO A 536 7.90 -13.55 -16.38
CA PRO A 536 9.27 -13.10 -16.62
C PRO A 536 9.36 -12.11 -17.78
N ILE A 537 10.33 -11.19 -17.72
CA ILE A 537 10.76 -10.36 -18.86
C ILE A 537 11.13 -11.28 -20.03
N ARG A 538 10.52 -11.03 -21.19
CA ARG A 538 10.67 -11.84 -22.41
C ARG A 538 11.78 -11.31 -23.31
N ASP A 539 11.97 -11.96 -24.46
CA ASP A 539 12.97 -11.56 -25.44
C ASP A 539 12.71 -10.18 -26.07
N ALA A 540 13.74 -9.64 -26.73
CA ALA A 540 13.68 -8.36 -27.42
C ALA A 540 12.58 -8.32 -28.51
N ALA A 541 12.29 -9.44 -29.19
CA ALA A 541 11.26 -9.48 -30.22
C ALA A 541 9.85 -9.30 -29.62
N ASN A 542 9.59 -9.90 -28.46
CA ASN A 542 8.37 -9.71 -27.71
C ASN A 542 8.25 -8.28 -27.16
N LYS A 543 9.35 -7.69 -26.66
CA LYS A 543 9.36 -6.27 -26.24
C LYS A 543 8.93 -5.33 -27.36
N GLU A 544 9.42 -5.53 -28.59
CA GLU A 544 8.99 -4.72 -29.74
C GLU A 544 7.50 -4.90 -30.04
N LYS A 545 6.97 -6.14 -29.95
CA LYS A 545 5.54 -6.41 -30.10
C LYS A 545 4.68 -5.77 -29.00
N LEU A 546 5.16 -5.74 -27.75
CA LEU A 546 4.47 -5.04 -26.66
C LEU A 546 4.34 -3.54 -26.96
N TRP A 547 5.41 -2.90 -27.45
CA TRP A 547 5.37 -1.51 -27.87
C TRP A 547 4.42 -1.27 -29.04
N GLU A 548 4.48 -2.11 -30.08
CA GLU A 548 3.54 -2.05 -31.21
C GLU A 548 2.08 -2.19 -30.73
N ALA A 549 1.82 -3.12 -29.82
CA ALA A 549 0.50 -3.36 -29.26
C ALA A 549 -0.01 -2.17 -28.42
N LEU A 550 0.85 -1.59 -27.58
CA LEU A 550 0.52 -0.42 -26.77
C LEU A 550 0.23 0.80 -27.65
N MET A 551 1.10 1.08 -28.63
CA MET A 551 0.92 2.19 -29.57
C MET A 551 -0.32 2.02 -30.46
N ALA A 552 -0.69 0.77 -30.78
CA ALA A 552 -1.90 0.44 -31.53
C ALA A 552 -3.19 0.44 -30.68
N GLY A 553 -3.09 0.68 -29.36
CA GLY A 553 -4.24 0.69 -28.45
C GLY A 553 -4.81 -0.70 -28.14
N LYS A 554 -4.02 -1.76 -28.32
CA LYS A 554 -4.41 -3.15 -27.99
C LYS A 554 -4.26 -3.44 -26.50
N ILE A 555 -3.24 -2.85 -25.88
CA ILE A 555 -3.04 -2.80 -24.43
C ILE A 555 -3.67 -1.50 -23.90
N ASP A 556 -4.43 -1.59 -22.81
CA ASP A 556 -5.33 -0.51 -22.38
C ASP A 556 -4.65 0.56 -21.53
N MET A 557 -3.69 0.16 -20.69
CA MET A 557 -3.05 1.04 -19.71
C MET A 557 -1.70 0.49 -19.25
N LEU A 558 -1.00 1.30 -18.46
CA LEU A 558 0.24 0.93 -17.80
C LEU A 558 0.06 0.95 -16.27
N SER A 559 0.82 0.10 -15.60
CA SER A 559 0.94 0.06 -14.14
C SER A 559 2.38 -0.34 -13.76
N SER A 560 2.81 -0.12 -12.52
CA SER A 560 4.19 -0.45 -12.15
C SER A 560 4.42 -1.94 -11.91
N ASP A 561 3.41 -2.63 -11.35
CA ASP A 561 3.60 -3.87 -10.58
C ASP A 561 4.76 -3.70 -9.59
N HIS A 562 4.75 -2.59 -8.85
CA HIS A 562 5.75 -2.31 -7.84
C HIS A 562 5.64 -3.36 -6.75
N SER A 563 6.60 -4.28 -6.71
CA SER A 563 6.57 -5.48 -5.88
C SER A 563 7.92 -5.65 -5.18
N PRO A 564 8.19 -4.84 -4.15
CA PRO A 564 9.46 -4.82 -3.43
C PRO A 564 9.58 -6.02 -2.47
N THR A 565 10.78 -6.18 -1.92
CA THR A 565 11.05 -7.14 -0.83
C THR A 565 12.34 -6.74 -0.12
N VAL A 566 12.64 -7.38 1.01
CA VAL A 566 13.93 -7.18 1.68
C VAL A 566 15.08 -7.76 0.83
N PRO A 567 16.26 -7.10 0.78
CA PRO A 567 17.36 -7.50 -0.11
C PRO A 567 17.82 -8.95 0.05
N GLU A 568 17.68 -9.53 1.24
CA GLU A 568 18.04 -10.91 1.53
C GLU A 568 17.23 -11.90 0.68
N LEU A 569 15.94 -11.63 0.47
CA LEU A 569 15.06 -12.50 -0.31
C LEU A 569 15.33 -12.40 -1.81
N LYS A 570 16.00 -11.34 -2.28
CA LYS A 570 16.49 -11.27 -3.66
C LYS A 570 17.63 -12.24 -3.93
N LEU A 571 18.32 -12.78 -2.92
CA LEU A 571 19.42 -13.74 -3.11
C LEU A 571 20.53 -13.22 -4.06
N LEU A 572 20.86 -11.92 -4.00
CA LEU A 572 21.80 -11.27 -4.94
C LEU A 572 23.18 -11.93 -5.02
N ARG A 573 23.64 -12.58 -3.94
CA ARG A 573 24.91 -13.31 -3.92
C ARG A 573 24.81 -14.71 -4.53
N ASP A 574 23.78 -15.46 -4.14
CA ASP A 574 23.51 -16.81 -4.67
C ASP A 574 23.15 -16.76 -6.16
N GLY A 575 22.54 -15.65 -6.61
CA GLY A 575 22.12 -15.42 -7.99
C GLY A 575 21.09 -16.42 -8.50
N ASN A 576 20.46 -17.20 -7.62
CA ASN A 576 19.58 -18.29 -8.02
C ASN A 576 18.17 -17.75 -8.34
N PHE A 577 17.86 -17.62 -9.63
CA PHE A 577 16.56 -17.12 -10.07
C PHE A 577 15.40 -18.03 -9.69
N LEU A 578 15.60 -19.35 -9.55
CA LEU A 578 14.50 -20.26 -9.18
C LEU A 578 14.07 -20.09 -7.72
N ARG A 579 14.99 -19.67 -6.84
CA ARG A 579 14.74 -19.46 -5.41
C ARG A 579 14.48 -18.02 -4.99
N ALA A 580 15.08 -17.04 -5.68
CA ALA A 580 14.96 -15.63 -5.31
C ALA A 580 13.50 -15.16 -5.30
N TRP A 581 13.15 -14.19 -4.47
CA TRP A 581 11.82 -13.59 -4.51
C TRP A 581 11.66 -12.66 -5.71
N GLY A 582 10.60 -12.87 -6.49
CA GLY A 582 10.30 -12.08 -7.69
C GLY A 582 9.52 -10.79 -7.36
N GLY A 583 9.71 -9.76 -8.18
CA GLY A 583 9.05 -8.45 -8.07
C GLY A 583 10.01 -7.30 -8.38
N ILE A 584 9.55 -6.20 -8.97
CA ILE A 584 10.41 -5.07 -9.36
C ILE A 584 9.97 -3.81 -8.60
N SER A 585 10.92 -3.09 -8.00
CA SER A 585 10.65 -1.83 -7.30
C SER A 585 10.73 -0.65 -8.28
N SER A 586 9.60 -0.13 -8.81
CA SER A 586 9.62 0.87 -9.89
C SER A 586 8.82 2.17 -9.69
N LEU A 587 8.08 2.38 -8.59
CA LEU A 587 7.16 3.54 -8.44
C LEU A 587 7.76 4.90 -8.85
N GLN A 588 8.98 5.19 -8.39
CA GLN A 588 9.64 6.47 -8.67
C GLN A 588 10.06 6.62 -10.15
N PHE A 589 10.18 5.53 -10.89
CA PHE A 589 10.81 5.50 -12.21
C PHE A 589 9.83 5.24 -13.36
N VAL A 590 8.54 5.02 -13.08
CA VAL A 590 7.56 4.72 -14.12
C VAL A 590 7.50 5.81 -15.20
N LEU A 591 7.41 7.08 -14.82
CA LEU A 591 7.35 8.21 -15.73
C LEU A 591 8.62 8.34 -16.59
N PRO A 592 9.84 8.46 -16.01
CA PRO A 592 11.05 8.61 -16.82
C PRO A 592 11.34 7.37 -17.68
N VAL A 593 11.05 6.15 -17.22
CA VAL A 593 11.23 4.94 -18.01
C VAL A 593 10.25 4.90 -19.19
N THR A 594 8.95 5.09 -18.96
CA THR A 594 7.97 5.09 -20.07
C THR A 594 8.29 6.17 -21.10
N TRP A 595 8.62 7.39 -20.66
CA TRP A 595 8.99 8.47 -21.57
C TRP A 595 10.24 8.15 -22.37
N THR A 596 11.34 7.79 -21.70
CA THR A 596 12.64 7.56 -22.32
C THR A 596 12.59 6.46 -23.38
N TYR A 597 12.01 5.31 -23.05
CA TYR A 597 11.91 4.19 -23.98
C TYR A 597 10.81 4.38 -25.02
N GLY A 598 9.74 5.11 -24.71
CA GLY A 598 8.64 5.36 -25.65
C GLY A 598 8.97 6.35 -26.76
N ARG A 599 9.94 7.25 -26.55
CA ARG A 599 10.35 8.25 -27.55
C ARG A 599 10.73 7.64 -28.89
N LYS A 600 11.37 6.46 -28.92
CA LYS A 600 11.75 5.79 -30.19
C LYS A 600 10.54 5.35 -31.01
N TYR A 601 9.37 5.21 -30.40
CA TYR A 601 8.11 4.84 -31.07
C TYR A 601 7.21 6.03 -31.40
N GLY A 602 7.63 7.25 -31.06
CA GLY A 602 6.81 8.45 -31.25
C GLY A 602 5.71 8.63 -30.19
N LEU A 603 5.95 8.15 -28.97
CA LEU A 603 5.09 8.38 -27.81
C LEU A 603 4.74 9.87 -27.63
N THR A 604 3.46 10.19 -27.49
CA THR A 604 2.97 11.55 -27.23
C THR A 604 2.62 11.79 -25.75
N LEU A 605 2.48 13.06 -25.36
CA LEU A 605 2.08 13.44 -23.99
C LEU A 605 0.63 13.04 -23.69
N GLU A 606 -0.24 13.08 -24.69
CA GLU A 606 -1.62 12.62 -24.57
C GLU A 606 -1.68 11.12 -24.30
N GLN A 607 -0.82 10.32 -24.94
CA GLN A 607 -0.70 8.89 -24.67
C GLN A 607 -0.17 8.61 -23.26
N MET A 608 0.82 9.37 -22.78
CA MET A 608 1.28 9.30 -21.39
C MET A 608 0.12 9.52 -20.39
N ALA A 609 -0.62 10.62 -20.55
CA ALA A 609 -1.78 10.91 -19.70
C ALA A 609 -2.91 9.88 -19.88
N HIS A 610 -3.06 9.32 -21.07
CA HIS A 610 -4.07 8.29 -21.33
C HIS A 610 -3.77 7.00 -20.56
N TRP A 611 -2.56 6.46 -20.71
CA TRP A 611 -2.18 5.15 -20.15
C TRP A 611 -1.91 5.17 -18.65
N TRP A 612 -1.39 6.29 -18.12
CA TRP A 612 -1.04 6.39 -16.70
C TRP A 612 -2.07 7.14 -15.85
N SER A 613 -3.02 7.87 -16.45
CA SER A 613 -3.95 8.68 -15.65
C SER A 613 -5.40 8.36 -15.99
N LYS A 614 -5.83 8.56 -17.25
CA LYS A 614 -7.23 8.38 -17.63
C LYS A 614 -7.71 6.93 -17.51
N ARG A 615 -6.99 5.98 -18.11
CA ARG A 615 -7.41 4.57 -18.15
C ARG A 615 -7.35 3.90 -16.77
N PRO A 616 -6.31 4.13 -15.94
CA PRO A 616 -6.32 3.66 -14.55
C PRO A 616 -7.43 4.31 -13.70
N ALA A 617 -7.73 5.61 -13.88
CA ALA A 617 -8.87 6.25 -13.21
C ALA A 617 -10.21 5.57 -13.57
N GLU A 618 -10.42 5.25 -14.84
CA GLU A 618 -11.60 4.54 -15.32
C GLU A 618 -11.72 3.15 -14.69
N LEU A 619 -10.62 2.37 -14.66
CA LEU A 619 -10.59 1.04 -14.04
C LEU A 619 -10.92 1.10 -12.54
N ALA A 620 -10.30 2.02 -11.81
CA ALA A 620 -10.48 2.20 -10.37
C ALA A 620 -11.82 2.90 -10.00
N GLY A 621 -12.58 3.38 -10.99
CA GLY A 621 -13.82 4.12 -10.79
C GLY A 621 -13.63 5.54 -10.20
N GLN A 622 -12.45 6.12 -10.37
CA GLN A 622 -12.05 7.42 -9.81
C GLN A 622 -12.38 8.59 -10.77
N ARG A 623 -13.67 8.88 -10.91
CA ARG A 623 -14.21 9.82 -11.94
C ARG A 623 -13.72 11.26 -11.87
N LEU A 624 -13.24 11.71 -10.71
CA LEU A 624 -12.75 13.08 -10.49
C LEU A 624 -11.22 13.18 -10.64
N LYS A 625 -10.55 12.10 -11.03
CA LYS A 625 -9.09 12.01 -11.23
C LYS A 625 -8.78 11.69 -12.69
N GLY A 626 -7.49 11.77 -13.04
CA GLY A 626 -7.00 11.30 -14.34
C GLY A 626 -7.15 12.28 -15.52
N ALA A 627 -7.61 13.51 -15.29
CA ALA A 627 -7.71 14.54 -16.32
C ALA A 627 -7.63 15.97 -15.74
N ILE A 628 -7.00 16.90 -16.48
CA ILE A 628 -7.02 18.34 -16.19
C ILE A 628 -8.30 18.92 -16.81
N VAL A 629 -9.37 18.96 -16.02
CA VAL A 629 -10.68 19.49 -16.41
C VAL A 629 -11.31 20.19 -15.20
N THR A 630 -12.07 21.25 -15.43
CA THR A 630 -12.85 21.93 -14.38
C THR A 630 -13.73 20.95 -13.61
N GLY A 631 -13.64 20.97 -12.29
CA GLY A 631 -14.37 20.12 -11.35
C GLY A 631 -13.59 18.91 -10.85
N ASN A 632 -12.52 18.49 -11.54
CA ASN A 632 -11.64 17.42 -11.09
C ASN A 632 -10.74 17.85 -9.93
N TYR A 633 -10.20 16.87 -9.21
CA TYR A 633 -9.13 17.12 -8.24
C TYR A 633 -7.88 17.64 -8.93
N ALA A 634 -7.16 18.54 -8.25
CA ALA A 634 -5.94 19.17 -8.73
C ALA A 634 -4.71 18.25 -8.54
N ASP A 635 -4.86 16.99 -8.95
CA ASP A 635 -3.80 15.99 -8.99
C ASP A 635 -3.00 16.21 -10.27
N ILE A 636 -1.89 16.94 -10.15
CA ILE A 636 -1.13 17.45 -11.28
C ILE A 636 0.34 17.11 -11.09
N VAL A 637 0.96 16.57 -12.12
CA VAL A 637 2.42 16.42 -12.21
C VAL A 637 2.97 17.48 -13.17
N VAL A 638 4.08 18.09 -12.76
CA VAL A 638 4.84 19.02 -13.60
C VAL A 638 6.25 18.48 -13.76
N TRP A 639 6.68 18.31 -15.01
CA TRP A 639 7.97 17.68 -15.33
C TRP A 639 8.56 18.24 -16.62
N ASP A 640 9.89 18.20 -16.73
CA ASP A 640 10.59 18.62 -17.95
C ASP A 640 10.94 17.39 -18.81
N PRO A 641 10.33 17.21 -19.98
CA PRO A 641 10.57 16.07 -20.87
C PRO A 641 11.92 16.07 -21.57
N ASP A 642 12.63 17.20 -21.52
CA ASP A 642 13.92 17.39 -22.17
C ASP A 642 15.10 17.28 -21.17
N THR A 643 14.80 17.16 -19.87
CA THR A 643 15.81 16.93 -18.84
C THR A 643 16.30 15.49 -18.86
N GLU A 644 17.63 15.32 -18.93
CA GLU A 644 18.32 14.03 -18.81
C GLU A 644 18.97 13.90 -17.43
N PHE A 645 18.93 12.70 -16.87
CA PHE A 645 19.63 12.38 -15.63
C PHE A 645 20.16 10.94 -15.67
N TYR A 646 21.22 10.69 -14.90
CA TYR A 646 21.77 9.36 -14.70
C TYR A 646 21.35 8.84 -13.33
N LEU A 647 20.95 7.57 -13.27
CA LEU A 647 20.77 6.86 -12.01
C LEU A 647 22.14 6.42 -11.51
N ASP A 648 22.68 7.17 -10.56
CA ASP A 648 23.89 6.85 -9.81
C ASP A 648 23.59 6.84 -8.30
N ASP A 649 24.60 6.50 -7.49
CA ASP A 649 24.45 6.42 -6.03
C ASP A 649 24.09 7.76 -5.35
N ASN A 650 24.16 8.89 -6.08
CA ASN A 650 23.80 10.21 -5.57
C ASN A 650 22.38 10.63 -5.96
N TYR A 651 21.73 9.91 -6.87
CA TYR A 651 20.36 10.19 -7.25
C TYR A 651 19.43 9.85 -6.07
N PRO A 652 18.57 10.77 -5.61
CA PRO A 652 17.71 10.50 -4.48
C PRO A 652 16.68 9.44 -4.82
N VAL A 653 16.74 8.29 -4.16
CA VAL A 653 15.77 7.20 -4.29
C VAL A 653 14.98 7.05 -3.00
N PHE A 654 13.65 6.93 -3.12
CA PHE A 654 12.73 6.93 -1.97
C PHE A 654 12.05 5.59 -1.71
N ILE A 655 12.15 4.62 -2.64
CA ILE A 655 11.77 3.23 -2.36
C ILE A 655 12.65 2.70 -1.21
N LYS A 656 12.09 1.85 -0.35
CA LYS A 656 12.73 1.44 0.91
C LYS A 656 14.03 0.67 0.70
N HIS A 657 14.04 -0.19 -0.32
CA HIS A 657 15.21 -0.97 -0.74
C HIS A 657 15.51 -0.68 -2.21
N PRO A 658 16.38 0.32 -2.49
CA PRO A 658 16.73 0.73 -3.84
C PRO A 658 17.62 -0.26 -4.60
#